data_AF-A0A1G9RHN1-F1
#
_entry.id   AF-A0A1G9RHN1-F1
#
_cell.length_a   1.000
_cell.length_b   1.000
_cell.length_c   1.000
_cell.angle_alpha   90.00
_cell.angle_beta   90.00
_cell.angle_gamma   90.00
#
_symmetry.space_group_name_H-M   'P 1'
#
loop_
_entity.id
_entity.type
_entity.pdbx_description
1 polymer ?
#
loop_
_entity_poly.entity_id
_entity_poly.type
_entity_poly.pdbx_seq_one_letter_code
_entity_poly.pdbx_strand_id
1 'polypeptide(L)'
;MPQEKKSPARPDRFQTLADLIDALEQQGRKTAIHALRKQDARQISRAKLFEQIQSTAAALREAGVDKGDAVALWAENSPEWIIACLAVIRAGGRVVPLDVQLDRKAMERILENCEPRLMLTSQNLLERLKELSTEPPRTLLLDRNEENGESLWTLQGDADLPNLTEDDEATLFYTSGTTGPPKGVPLTHGNLIFQIKRILRTNLTREDDRVLLPLPLHHVYPFVIGMLLPLGAKIPIVLPLAMTGPQILRALKEAEVSVICGVPRLYRALHDAITQRISAKNELLGRTFTRLVHFNSATQLKTKWNPANVLFYPLHQQIGPQLRLLASGGSPLDPDLGRFLVGLGWQVAIGYGLTETSPLLTLNPPDSGRFDSVGKAIVGVELKLDLKQGEDENQGEVLAIGPNVFRGYYKMPEKNEKAFTEEGWFRTGDLGTIDEQGFLCLSGRASTLIVTESGKNINPEDVEEAYAKSSQIKEIGVLEEDGKLVALVVAEDTEQDAKEKIETALQQIADDLPSYWHLTDFALTSRSLPRTRLGKIRRHLLAEEYHAAQGGKTDEARKEPLPLEEMSGEDRALLANSAARSTWDWFSHRYADKGLTPDSRLQSDLGIDSLEWLTVTVEIGQRTGIELDEEVIAEVKSVRDLLQIIATEEQEGGASFSGEPLEKPEEVLSDQQRRWLRPAGPLLGHVQSMAFALNRLLTKAYFDVEISGLDNLPDGHCVLAPNHLSSLDPLVIAAALPQEVLKKTWWGGWTGIAFGNPLVRAISRLGNAVPIDPKRAVISSLAFGAAILNKERNLVWFPEGRRARDGKLQRFKPGIGLILTRYPAPVVPVLIDGTYELLPSGKLWPRRGRIRIVFGEPCDPQQWRDADKPPQDNAKGIANALQDEIAQMQQAHTDQN
;
A
#
# COMPACT_ATOMS: atom_id res chain seq x y z
N MET A 1 -7.86 44.99 15.40
CA MET A 1 -6.49 44.62 14.97
C MET A 1 -6.09 43.35 15.70
N PRO A 2 -6.10 42.18 15.04
CA PRO A 2 -5.63 40.95 15.65
C PRO A 2 -4.10 40.96 15.65
N GLN A 3 -3.50 40.64 16.79
CA GLN A 3 -2.05 40.56 16.97
C GLN A 3 -1.45 39.49 16.04
N GLU A 4 -0.49 39.89 15.20
CA GLU A 4 0.41 38.99 14.47
C GLU A 4 1.13 38.09 15.48
N LYS A 5 0.70 36.83 15.58
CA LYS A 5 1.54 35.79 16.17
C LYS A 5 2.76 35.61 15.26
N LYS A 6 3.91 36.09 15.72
CA LYS A 6 5.20 36.03 15.02
C LYS A 6 5.49 34.61 14.54
N SER A 7 5.62 34.44 13.22
CA SER A 7 6.24 33.27 12.62
C SER A 7 7.71 33.19 13.11
N PRO A 8 8.19 32.03 13.57
CA PRO A 8 9.47 31.88 14.28
C PRO A 8 10.69 31.77 13.35
N ALA A 9 10.47 31.49 12.06
CA ALA A 9 11.50 31.64 11.04
C ALA A 9 11.49 33.09 10.55
N ARG A 10 12.63 33.79 10.61
CA ARG A 10 12.80 35.07 9.88
C ARG A 10 13.10 34.70 8.41
N PRO A 11 12.10 34.66 7.52
CA PRO A 11 12.27 34.09 6.18
C PRO A 11 13.25 34.93 5.36
N ASP A 12 13.38 36.22 5.70
CA ASP A 12 14.18 37.22 5.01
C ASP A 12 15.70 36.98 5.11
N ARG A 13 16.13 36.02 5.93
CA ARG A 13 17.55 35.70 6.12
C ARG A 13 18.15 34.81 5.03
N PHE A 14 17.36 34.02 4.32
CA PHE A 14 17.89 33.10 3.32
C PHE A 14 18.03 33.84 1.98
N GLN A 15 19.21 34.02 1.42
CA GLN A 15 19.35 34.43 0.02
C GLN A 15 19.58 33.20 -0.86
N THR A 16 20.30 32.21 -0.33
CA THR A 16 20.61 30.96 -1.00
C THR A 16 20.21 29.74 -0.16
N LEU A 17 20.19 28.58 -0.81
CA LEU A 17 20.10 27.29 -0.09
C LEU A 17 21.30 27.05 0.85
N ALA A 18 22.46 27.68 0.61
CA ALA A 18 23.57 27.61 1.56
C ALA A 18 23.21 28.30 2.87
N ASP A 19 22.56 29.47 2.84
CA ASP A 19 22.07 30.14 4.06
C ASP A 19 21.05 29.28 4.82
N LEU A 20 20.23 28.52 4.09
CA LEU A 20 19.28 27.58 4.69
C LEU A 20 20.01 26.44 5.40
N ILE A 21 21.05 25.88 4.77
CA ILE A 21 21.90 24.84 5.35
C ILE A 21 22.65 25.38 6.58
N ASP A 22 23.26 26.55 6.48
CA ASP A 22 24.00 27.19 7.58
C ASP A 22 23.07 27.53 8.76
N ALA A 23 21.78 27.79 8.51
CA ALA A 23 20.80 27.97 9.58
C ALA A 23 20.47 26.68 10.37
N LEU A 24 20.87 25.50 9.89
CA LEU A 24 20.80 24.24 10.65
C LEU A 24 21.84 24.21 11.79
N GLU A 25 22.98 24.90 11.62
CA GLU A 25 24.11 24.96 12.58
C GLU A 25 23.70 25.57 13.93
N GLN A 26 22.82 26.57 13.90
CA GLN A 26 22.63 27.46 15.05
C GLN A 26 21.84 26.85 16.21
N GLN A 27 21.20 25.68 16.08
CA GLN A 27 20.28 25.14 17.12
C GLN A 27 20.12 23.60 17.18
N GLY A 28 20.85 22.96 18.11
CA GLY A 28 20.29 21.99 19.08
C GLY A 28 19.99 20.54 18.63
N ARG A 29 19.92 19.65 19.64
CA ARG A 29 19.61 18.19 19.56
C ARG A 29 18.25 17.82 18.94
N LYS A 30 17.51 18.78 18.37
CA LYS A 30 16.19 18.53 17.77
C LYS A 30 16.33 17.77 16.46
N THR A 31 15.40 16.87 16.22
CA THR A 31 15.34 16.02 15.02
C THR A 31 15.13 16.88 13.76
N ALA A 32 15.90 16.59 12.71
CA ALA A 32 15.73 17.10 11.36
C ALA A 32 15.11 16.03 10.45
N ILE A 33 15.58 14.79 10.57
CA ILE A 33 15.11 13.64 9.79
C ILE A 33 14.75 12.52 10.76
N HIS A 34 13.58 11.92 10.58
CA HIS A 34 13.09 10.74 11.28
C HIS A 34 12.74 9.69 10.21
N ALA A 35 13.62 8.73 9.98
CA ALA A 35 13.41 7.67 9.00
C ALA A 35 13.00 6.38 9.69
N LEU A 36 11.84 5.83 9.33
CA LEU A 36 11.38 4.55 9.86
C LEU A 36 12.15 3.38 9.25
N ARG A 37 12.36 2.35 10.08
CA ARG A 37 12.94 1.05 9.75
C ARG A 37 12.02 -0.04 10.29
N LYS A 38 12.23 -1.31 9.92
CA LYS A 38 11.36 -2.41 10.38
C LYS A 38 11.14 -2.47 11.89
N GLN A 39 12.20 -2.37 12.69
CA GLN A 39 12.10 -2.51 14.14
C GLN A 39 12.22 -1.19 14.91
N ASP A 40 12.85 -0.18 14.31
CA ASP A 40 13.14 1.09 14.97
C ASP A 40 13.00 2.29 14.02
N ALA A 41 13.52 3.44 14.44
CA ALA A 41 13.59 4.63 13.62
C ALA A 41 14.95 5.30 13.79
N ARG A 42 15.55 5.71 12.68
CA ARG A 42 16.77 6.51 12.67
C ARG A 42 16.41 7.98 12.74
N GLN A 43 16.89 8.65 13.79
CA GLN A 43 16.75 10.09 13.95
C GLN A 43 18.08 10.79 13.74
N ILE A 44 18.10 11.78 12.84
CA ILE A 44 19.25 12.65 12.61
C ILE A 44 18.90 14.03 13.17
N SER A 45 19.71 14.51 14.11
CA SER A 45 19.56 15.87 14.64
C SER A 45 20.00 16.92 13.62
N ARG A 46 19.53 18.15 13.76
CA ARG A 46 19.92 19.28 12.88
C ARG A 46 21.42 19.52 12.89
N ALA A 47 22.03 19.48 14.07
CA ALA A 47 23.47 19.61 14.22
C ALA A 47 24.22 18.50 13.47
N LYS A 48 23.76 17.24 13.58
CA LYS A 48 24.41 16.13 12.88
C LYS A 48 24.21 16.20 11.37
N LEU A 49 23.02 16.60 10.92
CA LEU A 49 22.72 16.82 9.51
C LEU A 49 23.63 17.90 8.93
N PHE A 50 23.77 19.04 9.62
CA PHE A 50 24.67 20.12 9.22
C PHE A 50 26.13 19.64 9.12
N GLU A 51 26.64 18.98 10.17
CA GLU A 51 28.01 18.45 10.20
C GLU A 51 28.28 17.52 9.00
N GLN A 52 27.36 16.60 8.72
CA GLN A 52 27.48 15.69 7.58
C GLN A 52 27.43 16.40 6.24
N ILE A 53 26.54 17.38 6.07
CA ILE A 53 26.46 18.18 4.84
C ILE A 53 27.78 18.94 4.62
N GLN A 54 28.30 19.60 5.65
CA GLN A 54 29.53 20.39 5.56
C GLN A 54 30.74 19.52 5.23
N SER A 55 30.93 18.41 5.96
CA SER A 55 32.06 17.50 5.73
C SER A 55 31.99 16.87 4.35
N THR A 56 30.81 16.43 3.92
CA THR A 56 30.63 15.81 2.60
C THR A 56 30.78 16.85 1.48
N ALA A 57 30.37 18.10 1.68
CA ALA A 57 30.58 19.16 0.70
C ALA A 57 32.06 19.48 0.48
N ALA A 58 32.85 19.57 1.57
CA ALA A 58 34.29 19.77 1.49
C ALA A 58 35.00 18.58 0.83
N ALA A 59 34.57 17.36 1.13
CA ALA A 59 35.08 16.15 0.50
C ALA A 59 34.74 16.06 -1.00
N LEU A 60 33.53 16.47 -1.42
CA LEU A 60 33.15 16.55 -2.83
C LEU A 60 33.98 17.58 -3.59
N ARG A 61 34.28 18.71 -2.95
CA ARG A 61 35.18 19.76 -3.46
C ARG A 61 36.60 19.25 -3.69
N GLU A 62 37.15 18.51 -2.73
CA GLU A 62 38.46 17.84 -2.86
C GLU A 62 38.44 16.76 -3.95
N ALA A 63 37.31 16.07 -4.12
CA ALA A 63 37.10 15.07 -5.16
C ALA A 63 36.90 15.65 -6.57
N GLY A 64 36.96 16.98 -6.73
CA GLY A 64 36.95 17.68 -8.02
C GLY A 64 35.59 18.24 -8.45
N VAL A 65 34.61 18.37 -7.56
CA VAL A 65 33.35 19.08 -7.85
C VAL A 65 33.60 20.59 -7.76
N ASP A 66 33.46 21.28 -8.88
CA ASP A 66 33.54 22.74 -8.97
C ASP A 66 32.18 23.43 -8.99
N LYS A 67 32.19 24.75 -8.79
CA LYS A 67 30.98 25.57 -8.85
C LYS A 67 30.35 25.47 -10.24
N GLY A 68 29.08 25.03 -10.31
CA GLY A 68 28.33 24.83 -11.55
C GLY A 68 28.44 23.42 -12.16
N ASP A 69 29.33 22.56 -11.64
CA ASP A 69 29.43 21.18 -12.12
C ASP A 69 28.13 20.40 -11.84
N ALA A 70 27.70 19.59 -12.80
CA ALA A 70 26.59 18.67 -12.62
C ALA A 70 27.02 17.45 -11.79
N VAL A 71 26.25 17.10 -10.76
CA VAL A 71 26.40 15.83 -10.04
C VAL A 71 25.09 15.06 -10.16
N ALA A 72 25.13 13.92 -10.85
CA ALA A 72 23.98 13.05 -10.99
C ALA A 72 23.72 12.32 -9.67
N LEU A 73 22.46 12.29 -9.24
CA LEU A 73 22.03 11.61 -8.02
C LEU A 73 20.91 10.63 -8.35
N TRP A 74 21.27 9.35 -8.46
CA TRP A 74 20.40 8.26 -8.91
C TRP A 74 20.25 7.20 -7.80
N ALA A 75 19.33 7.45 -6.88
CA ALA A 75 19.06 6.54 -5.76
C ALA A 75 17.66 6.77 -5.19
N GLU A 76 17.17 5.81 -4.41
CA GLU A 76 15.92 5.92 -3.66
C GLU A 76 16.00 6.97 -2.53
N ASN A 77 14.82 7.42 -2.08
CA ASN A 77 14.73 8.36 -0.98
C ASN A 77 15.31 7.75 0.30
N SER A 78 16.32 8.42 0.87
CA SER A 78 16.94 8.03 2.13
C SER A 78 17.50 9.27 2.86
N PRO A 79 17.83 9.18 4.15
CA PRO A 79 18.57 10.25 4.82
C PRO A 79 19.88 10.57 4.10
N GLU A 80 20.59 9.53 3.65
CA GLU A 80 21.79 9.59 2.81
C GLU A 80 21.57 10.41 1.54
N TRP A 81 20.45 10.20 0.83
CA TRP A 81 20.07 10.99 -0.35
C TRP A 81 19.96 12.48 -0.03
N ILE A 82 19.27 12.82 1.08
CA ILE A 82 19.07 14.22 1.51
C ILE A 82 20.42 14.87 1.84
N ILE A 83 21.29 14.17 2.56
CA ILE A 83 22.63 14.66 2.93
C ILE A 83 23.46 14.89 1.67
N ALA A 84 23.52 13.90 0.76
CA ALA A 84 24.31 13.98 -0.47
C ALA A 84 23.83 15.12 -1.38
N CYS A 85 22.51 15.26 -1.55
CA CYS A 85 21.90 16.34 -2.30
C CYS A 85 22.30 17.72 -1.76
N LEU A 86 22.13 17.95 -0.45
CA LEU A 86 22.47 19.22 0.18
C LEU A 86 23.98 19.48 0.19
N ALA A 87 24.81 18.44 0.31
CA ALA A 87 26.26 18.54 0.23
C ALA A 87 26.75 18.95 -1.17
N VAL A 88 26.16 18.41 -2.24
CA VAL A 88 26.43 18.84 -3.63
C VAL A 88 26.10 20.33 -3.80
N ILE A 89 24.91 20.73 -3.36
CA ILE A 89 24.46 22.14 -3.43
C ILE A 89 25.42 23.03 -2.64
N ARG A 90 25.84 22.60 -1.44
CA ARG A 90 26.74 23.35 -0.57
C ARG A 90 28.17 23.47 -1.12
N ALA A 91 28.62 22.44 -1.84
CA ALA A 91 29.87 22.43 -2.60
C ALA A 91 29.83 23.35 -3.84
N GLY A 92 28.65 23.88 -4.19
CA GLY A 92 28.42 24.73 -5.36
C GLY A 92 28.12 23.98 -6.64
N GLY A 93 28.01 22.65 -6.59
CA GLY A 93 27.56 21.84 -7.71
C GLY A 93 26.04 21.94 -7.90
N ARG A 94 25.57 21.73 -9.12
CA ARG A 94 24.15 21.56 -9.41
C ARG A 94 23.79 20.08 -9.29
N VAL A 95 22.84 19.76 -8.43
CA VAL A 95 22.37 18.38 -8.30
C VAL A 95 21.43 18.04 -9.45
N VAL A 96 21.62 16.88 -10.08
CA VAL A 96 20.75 16.32 -11.12
C VAL A 96 20.06 15.10 -10.53
N PRO A 97 18.90 15.25 -9.86
CA PRO A 97 18.23 14.12 -9.24
C PRO A 97 17.48 13.30 -10.30
N LEU A 98 17.70 11.99 -10.30
CA LEU A 98 17.25 11.08 -11.34
C LEU A 98 16.27 10.03 -10.80
N ASP A 99 15.31 9.64 -11.64
CA ASP A 99 14.35 8.59 -11.29
C ASP A 99 15.02 7.21 -11.39
N VAL A 100 14.93 6.40 -10.32
CA VAL A 100 15.44 5.00 -10.32
C VAL A 100 14.73 4.10 -11.35
N GLN A 101 13.58 4.52 -11.87
CA GLN A 101 12.84 3.84 -12.94
C GLN A 101 13.24 4.29 -14.35
N LEU A 102 14.21 5.20 -14.51
CA LEU A 102 14.70 5.57 -15.84
C LEU A 102 15.16 4.31 -16.58
N ASP A 103 14.70 4.19 -17.83
CA ASP A 103 15.24 3.19 -18.74
C ASP A 103 16.66 3.58 -19.20
N ARG A 104 17.36 2.60 -19.76
CA ARG A 104 18.76 2.76 -20.21
C ARG A 104 18.92 3.93 -21.19
N LYS A 105 18.05 4.03 -22.20
CA LYS A 105 18.15 5.04 -23.26
C LYS A 105 17.90 6.45 -22.72
N ALA A 106 16.95 6.60 -21.80
CA ALA A 106 16.65 7.86 -21.15
C ALA A 106 17.81 8.29 -20.23
N MET A 107 18.40 7.35 -19.50
CA MET A 107 19.58 7.60 -18.67
C MET A 107 20.76 8.09 -19.53
N GLU A 108 21.14 7.35 -20.57
CA GLU A 108 22.24 7.71 -21.48
C GLU A 108 22.07 9.13 -22.05
N ARG A 109 20.87 9.45 -22.56
CA ARG A 109 20.56 10.78 -23.09
C ARG A 109 20.68 11.90 -22.05
N ILE A 110 20.32 11.63 -20.79
CA ILE A 110 20.44 12.60 -19.72
C ILE A 110 21.91 12.82 -19.38
N LEU A 111 22.70 11.75 -19.24
CA LEU A 111 24.13 11.83 -18.92
C LEU A 111 24.93 12.53 -20.03
N GLU A 112 24.61 12.24 -21.30
CA GLU A 112 25.18 12.95 -22.45
C GLU A 112 24.82 14.43 -22.46
N ASN A 113 23.62 14.81 -21.96
CA ASN A 113 23.19 16.19 -21.96
C ASN A 113 23.82 17.01 -20.82
N CYS A 114 23.79 16.48 -19.59
CA CYS A 114 24.29 17.20 -18.41
C CYS A 114 25.79 17.04 -18.16
N GLU A 115 26.44 16.03 -18.76
CA GLU A 115 27.88 15.74 -18.64
C GLU A 115 28.35 15.79 -17.18
N PRO A 116 27.80 14.92 -16.31
CA PRO A 116 28.01 15.05 -14.87
C PRO A 116 29.45 14.73 -14.48
N ARG A 117 30.00 15.55 -13.59
CA ARG A 117 31.34 15.36 -12.99
C ARG A 117 31.40 14.06 -12.18
N LEU A 118 30.34 13.78 -11.43
CA LEU A 118 30.20 12.61 -10.57
C LEU A 118 28.79 12.00 -10.70
N MET A 119 28.69 10.70 -10.50
CA MET A 119 27.44 9.98 -10.24
C MET A 119 27.41 9.51 -8.79
N LEU A 120 26.33 9.85 -8.09
CA LEU A 120 26.02 9.34 -6.76
C LEU A 120 24.88 8.33 -6.90
N THR A 121 25.11 7.08 -6.51
CA THR A 121 24.14 5.98 -6.66
C THR A 121 24.16 5.05 -5.45
N SER A 122 23.26 4.09 -5.39
CA SER A 122 23.24 3.02 -4.39
C SER A 122 23.76 1.69 -4.97
N GLN A 123 24.21 0.80 -4.08
CA GLN A 123 24.81 -0.49 -4.42
C GLN A 123 23.88 -1.37 -5.26
N ASN A 124 22.58 -1.37 -4.95
CA ASN A 124 21.55 -2.12 -5.68
C ASN A 124 21.34 -1.62 -7.13
N LEU A 125 21.74 -0.38 -7.44
CA LEU A 125 21.61 0.21 -8.78
C LEU A 125 22.93 0.13 -9.59
N LEU A 126 24.03 -0.29 -8.97
CA LEU A 126 25.35 -0.31 -9.60
C LEU A 126 25.41 -1.25 -10.81
N GLU A 127 24.79 -2.43 -10.74
CA GLU A 127 24.76 -3.36 -11.88
C GLU A 127 24.02 -2.77 -13.09
N ARG A 128 22.93 -2.03 -12.86
CA ARG A 128 22.20 -1.33 -13.93
C ARG A 128 23.02 -0.20 -14.55
N LEU A 129 23.97 0.37 -13.82
CA LEU A 129 24.90 1.37 -14.35
C LEU A 129 25.94 0.74 -15.28
N LYS A 130 26.39 -0.49 -15.00
CA LYS A 130 27.33 -1.24 -15.86
C LYS A 130 26.73 -1.66 -17.19
N GLU A 131 25.40 -1.71 -17.26
CA GLU A 131 24.66 -2.02 -18.48
C GLU A 131 24.56 -0.86 -19.48
N LEU A 132 24.98 0.36 -19.10
CA LEU A 132 24.99 1.50 -20.00
C LEU A 132 26.00 1.28 -21.13
N SER A 133 25.66 1.77 -22.32
CA SER A 133 26.53 1.68 -23.51
C SER A 133 27.67 2.70 -23.44
N THR A 134 27.48 3.76 -22.67
CA THR A 134 28.45 4.82 -22.42
C THR A 134 29.19 4.58 -21.10
N GLU A 135 30.46 4.95 -21.05
CA GLU A 135 31.24 4.86 -19.82
C GLU A 135 30.65 5.82 -18.77
N PRO A 136 30.21 5.32 -17.61
CA PRO A 136 29.61 6.18 -16.60
C PRO A 136 30.67 7.13 -16.02
N PRO A 137 30.27 8.32 -15.55
CA PRO A 137 31.17 9.22 -14.83
C PRO A 137 31.70 8.52 -13.56
N ARG A 138 32.73 9.12 -12.93
CA ARG A 138 33.23 8.64 -11.64
C ARG A 138 32.06 8.49 -10.65
N THR A 139 31.88 7.26 -10.19
CA THR A 139 30.71 6.85 -9.40
C THR A 139 31.09 6.71 -7.93
N LEU A 140 30.24 7.20 -7.04
CA LEU A 140 30.35 7.06 -5.59
C LEU A 140 29.04 6.51 -5.02
N LEU A 141 29.17 5.67 -4.00
CA LEU A 141 28.05 4.98 -3.38
C LEU A 141 27.48 5.75 -2.19
N LEU A 142 26.16 5.82 -2.09
CA LEU A 142 25.42 6.33 -0.93
C LEU A 142 25.34 5.31 0.20
N ASP A 143 25.70 4.06 -0.05
CA ASP A 143 25.81 3.04 0.98
C ASP A 143 27.03 3.29 1.87
N ARG A 144 26.84 3.12 3.18
CA ARG A 144 27.91 3.17 4.17
C ARG A 144 28.61 1.81 4.22
N ASN A 145 29.39 1.51 3.18
CA ASN A 145 30.28 0.36 3.16
C ASN A 145 31.74 0.84 3.14
N GLU A 146 32.49 0.50 4.18
CA GLU A 146 33.88 0.94 4.37
C GLU A 146 34.89 0.06 3.61
N GLU A 147 34.49 -1.12 3.12
CA GLU A 147 35.43 -2.13 2.62
C GLU A 147 36.03 -1.82 1.24
N ASN A 148 35.31 -1.07 0.38
CA ASN A 148 35.70 -0.89 -1.02
C ASN A 148 36.18 0.53 -1.40
N GLY A 149 36.15 1.50 -0.47
CA GLY A 149 36.64 2.88 -0.71
C GLY A 149 35.86 3.73 -1.72
N GLU A 150 34.84 3.17 -2.38
CA GLU A 150 33.95 3.84 -3.35
C GLU A 150 32.78 4.57 -2.68
N SER A 151 32.71 4.57 -1.35
CA SER A 151 31.65 5.22 -0.60
C SER A 151 31.83 6.74 -0.55
N LEU A 152 30.75 7.49 -0.76
CA LEU A 152 30.72 8.94 -0.56
C LEU A 152 31.17 9.32 0.87
N TRP A 153 30.86 8.47 1.85
CA TRP A 153 31.09 8.75 3.27
C TRP A 153 32.52 8.52 3.73
N THR A 154 33.33 7.80 2.94
CA THR A 154 34.75 7.58 3.23
C THR A 154 35.65 8.67 2.66
N LEU A 155 35.11 9.53 1.78
CA LEU A 155 35.84 10.69 1.29
C LEU A 155 36.16 11.65 2.43
N GLN A 156 37.40 12.14 2.42
CA GLN A 156 37.87 13.18 3.33
C GLN A 156 38.23 14.41 2.52
N GLY A 157 37.94 15.58 3.07
CA GLY A 157 38.34 16.85 2.50
C GLY A 157 38.15 17.98 3.50
N ASP A 158 38.99 18.99 3.37
CA ASP A 158 38.97 20.24 4.16
C ASP A 158 39.00 21.45 3.22
N ALA A 159 38.51 21.27 1.99
CA ALA A 159 38.48 22.29 0.97
C ALA A 159 37.51 23.42 1.33
N ASP A 160 37.90 24.65 1.04
CA ASP A 160 37.04 25.82 1.22
C ASP A 160 35.77 25.72 0.36
N LEU A 161 34.62 25.96 0.99
CA LEU A 161 33.34 25.95 0.31
C LEU A 161 33.09 27.29 -0.40
N PRO A 162 32.54 27.28 -1.63
CA PRO A 162 32.38 28.50 -2.41
C PRO A 162 31.31 29.42 -1.82
N ASN A 163 31.42 30.71 -2.13
CA ASN A 163 30.33 31.66 -1.91
C ASN A 163 29.29 31.53 -3.04
N LEU A 164 28.03 31.34 -2.67
CA LEU A 164 26.91 31.13 -3.57
C LEU A 164 26.00 32.36 -3.60
N THR A 165 25.42 32.61 -4.76
CA THR A 165 24.53 33.74 -5.04
C THR A 165 23.16 33.24 -5.50
N GLU A 166 22.17 34.13 -5.54
CA GLU A 166 20.81 33.78 -5.97
C GLU A 166 20.74 33.32 -7.43
N ASP A 167 21.71 33.72 -8.25
CA ASP A 167 21.79 33.42 -9.69
C ASP A 167 22.45 32.07 -10.00
N ASP A 168 23.15 31.48 -9.03
CA ASP A 168 23.82 30.19 -9.23
C ASP A 168 22.80 29.05 -9.35
N GLU A 169 23.03 28.12 -10.28
CA GLU A 169 22.19 26.92 -10.47
C GLU A 169 22.38 25.97 -9.29
N ALA A 170 21.29 25.62 -8.61
CA ALA A 170 21.30 24.66 -7.51
C ALA A 170 20.88 23.26 -7.97
N THR A 171 19.94 23.17 -8.90
CA THR A 171 19.39 21.90 -9.39
C THR A 171 19.16 21.91 -10.89
N LEU A 172 19.26 20.74 -11.53
CA LEU A 172 18.83 20.52 -12.90
C LEU A 172 17.85 19.33 -12.93
N PHE A 173 16.56 19.62 -13.01
CA PHE A 173 15.51 18.59 -13.08
C PHE A 173 15.23 18.20 -14.53
N TYR A 174 15.05 16.92 -14.81
CA TYR A 174 14.60 16.46 -16.12
C TYR A 174 13.10 16.17 -16.13
N THR A 175 12.39 16.72 -17.13
CA THR A 175 10.98 16.44 -17.36
C THR A 175 10.78 15.53 -18.57
N SER A 176 9.89 14.54 -18.43
CA SER A 176 9.47 13.66 -19.51
C SER A 176 8.53 14.46 -20.43
N GLY A 177 9.04 14.91 -21.57
CA GLY A 177 8.19 15.50 -22.61
C GLY A 177 7.30 14.43 -23.26
N THR A 178 6.17 14.84 -23.82
CA THR A 178 5.15 13.93 -24.39
C THR A 178 5.61 13.15 -25.62
N THR A 179 6.67 13.56 -26.33
CA THR A 179 7.11 12.87 -27.57
C THR A 179 8.60 13.08 -27.90
N GLY A 180 9.40 13.66 -27.00
CA GLY A 180 10.77 14.11 -27.32
C GLY A 180 11.81 13.84 -26.22
N PRO A 181 13.09 14.15 -26.48
CA PRO A 181 14.18 13.92 -25.52
C PRO A 181 13.93 14.68 -24.20
N PRO A 182 14.36 14.13 -23.04
CA PRO A 182 14.17 14.73 -21.73
C PRO A 182 14.62 16.20 -21.71
N LYS A 183 13.81 17.09 -21.13
CA LYS A 183 14.12 18.52 -21.05
C LYS A 183 14.74 18.83 -19.69
N GLY A 184 15.96 19.37 -19.69
CA GLY A 184 16.61 19.83 -18.46
C GLY A 184 16.07 21.21 -18.06
N VAL A 185 15.61 21.34 -16.82
CA VAL A 185 15.08 22.56 -16.20
C VAL A 185 16.04 23.01 -15.11
N PRO A 186 16.94 23.97 -15.40
CA PRO A 186 17.85 24.52 -14.40
C PRO A 186 17.09 25.46 -13.47
N LEU A 187 17.24 25.25 -12.16
CA LEU A 187 16.67 26.12 -11.13
C LEU A 187 17.78 26.70 -10.26
N THR A 188 17.74 28.00 -10.05
CA THR A 188 18.73 28.73 -9.24
C THR A 188 18.39 28.67 -7.75
N HIS A 189 19.36 29.03 -6.91
CA HIS A 189 19.12 29.24 -5.48
C HIS A 189 17.99 30.24 -5.23
N GLY A 190 17.94 31.35 -5.98
CA GLY A 190 16.91 32.38 -5.87
C GLY A 190 15.51 31.85 -6.21
N ASN A 191 15.38 31.03 -7.26
CA ASN A 191 14.10 30.42 -7.64
C ASN A 191 13.51 29.60 -6.47
N LEU A 192 14.33 28.76 -5.85
CA LEU A 192 13.93 27.84 -4.78
C LEU A 192 13.68 28.58 -3.46
N ILE A 193 14.56 29.51 -3.08
CA ILE A 193 14.45 30.29 -1.85
C ILE A 193 13.22 31.22 -1.87
N PHE A 194 12.88 31.81 -3.03
CA PHE A 194 11.68 32.61 -3.16
C PHE A 194 10.45 31.85 -2.66
N GLN A 195 10.30 30.59 -3.06
CA GLN A 195 9.14 29.76 -2.75
C GLN A 195 9.06 29.44 -1.28
N ILE A 196 10.20 29.04 -0.69
CA ILE A 196 10.32 28.76 0.73
C ILE A 196 9.94 30.00 1.54
N LYS A 197 10.48 31.18 1.19
CA LYS A 197 10.13 32.46 1.83
C LYS A 197 8.64 32.76 1.78
N ARG A 198 8.00 32.58 0.61
CA ARG A 198 6.57 32.88 0.45
C ARG A 198 5.71 31.96 1.29
N ILE A 199 6.01 30.67 1.33
CA ILE A 199 5.22 29.70 2.10
C ILE A 199 5.45 29.87 3.61
N LEU A 200 6.67 30.18 4.07
CA LEU A 200 6.96 30.44 5.49
C LEU A 200 6.23 31.69 6.06
N ARG A 201 5.79 32.60 5.19
CA ARG A 201 4.95 33.75 5.57
C ARG A 201 3.46 33.41 5.66
N THR A 202 3.07 32.19 5.30
CA THR A 202 1.69 31.69 5.45
C THR A 202 1.51 30.98 6.79
N ASN A 203 0.26 30.73 7.18
CA ASN A 203 -0.07 29.94 8.38
C ASN A 203 -0.12 28.43 8.13
N LEU A 204 0.52 27.93 7.05
CA LEU A 204 0.51 26.50 6.71
C LEU A 204 1.46 25.67 7.57
N THR A 205 2.52 26.27 8.11
CA THR A 205 3.54 25.60 8.92
C THR A 205 3.42 25.99 10.39
N ARG A 206 3.71 25.05 11.29
CA ARG A 206 3.77 25.24 12.75
C ARG A 206 5.07 24.64 13.28
N GLU A 207 5.58 25.16 14.39
CA GLU A 207 6.86 24.70 14.96
C GLU A 207 6.85 23.24 15.44
N ASP A 208 5.67 22.76 15.84
CA ASP A 208 5.43 21.41 16.34
C ASP A 208 5.07 20.43 15.23
N ASP A 209 5.04 20.89 13.97
CA ASP A 209 4.73 20.02 12.86
C ASP A 209 5.78 18.93 12.67
N ARG A 210 5.36 17.85 12.02
CA ARG A 210 6.22 16.80 11.47
C ARG A 210 5.66 16.42 10.11
N VAL A 211 6.50 16.48 9.09
CA VAL A 211 6.09 16.34 7.69
C VAL A 211 6.42 14.95 7.19
N LEU A 212 5.40 14.16 6.86
CA LEU A 212 5.60 12.92 6.11
C LEU A 212 5.97 13.26 4.67
N LEU A 213 7.11 12.73 4.24
CA LEU A 213 7.63 12.82 2.89
C LEU A 213 7.66 11.43 2.24
N PRO A 214 6.53 11.00 1.64
CA PRO A 214 6.43 9.72 0.98
C PRO A 214 6.86 9.83 -0.50
N LEU A 215 6.77 11.01 -1.11
CA LEU A 215 6.94 11.19 -2.54
C LEU A 215 8.42 11.22 -2.99
N PRO A 216 8.74 10.78 -4.22
CA PRO A 216 10.12 10.70 -4.73
C PRO A 216 10.80 12.07 -4.87
N LEU A 217 12.01 12.22 -4.33
CA LEU A 217 12.74 13.50 -4.28
C LEU A 217 13.32 13.97 -5.62
N HIS A 218 13.30 13.14 -6.67
CA HIS A 218 13.65 13.56 -8.03
C HIS A 218 12.56 14.43 -8.70
N HIS A 219 11.41 14.62 -8.06
CA HIS A 219 10.41 15.59 -8.48
C HIS A 219 10.56 16.91 -7.70
N VAL A 220 10.43 18.04 -8.40
CA VAL A 220 10.57 19.38 -7.79
C VAL A 220 9.55 19.64 -6.66
N TYR A 221 8.34 19.06 -6.74
CA TYR A 221 7.30 19.26 -5.74
C TYR A 221 7.70 18.75 -4.35
N PRO A 222 7.97 17.45 -4.15
CA PRO A 222 8.45 16.94 -2.87
C PRO A 222 9.85 17.43 -2.52
N PHE A 223 10.70 17.75 -3.50
CA PHE A 223 12.01 18.36 -3.23
C PHE A 223 11.87 19.71 -2.51
N VAL A 224 11.02 20.61 -3.02
CA VAL A 224 10.84 21.94 -2.43
C VAL A 224 9.91 21.89 -1.22
N ILE A 225 8.71 21.32 -1.37
CA ILE A 225 7.65 21.37 -0.35
C ILE A 225 7.83 20.31 0.73
N GLY A 226 8.38 19.15 0.36
CA GLY A 226 8.56 18.02 1.26
C GLY A 226 9.92 17.98 1.97
N MET A 227 10.96 18.61 1.41
CA MET A 227 12.31 18.63 1.99
C MET A 227 12.81 20.03 2.32
N LEU A 228 12.98 20.92 1.34
CA LEU A 228 13.59 22.24 1.59
C LEU A 228 12.73 23.14 2.51
N LEU A 229 11.42 23.17 2.30
CA LEU A 229 10.50 23.96 3.11
C LEU A 229 10.51 23.49 4.58
N PRO A 230 10.35 22.20 4.92
CA PRO A 230 10.47 21.74 6.30
C PRO A 230 11.83 22.06 6.94
N LEU A 231 12.93 21.91 6.20
CA LEU A 231 14.26 22.28 6.71
C LEU A 231 14.35 23.79 7.02
N GLY A 232 13.89 24.65 6.11
CA GLY A 232 13.83 26.10 6.31
C GLY A 232 12.86 26.53 7.43
N ALA A 233 11.75 25.79 7.59
CA ALA A 233 10.79 25.96 8.68
C ALA A 233 11.29 25.38 10.02
N LYS A 234 12.41 24.65 10.01
CA LYS A 234 12.91 23.89 11.15
C LYS A 234 11.87 22.88 11.67
N ILE A 235 11.27 22.13 10.76
CA ILE A 235 10.28 21.06 10.99
C ILE A 235 10.94 19.72 10.63
N PRO A 236 10.80 18.65 11.45
CA PRO A 236 11.31 17.33 11.11
C PRO A 236 10.64 16.74 9.86
N ILE A 237 11.45 16.16 8.99
CA ILE A 237 11.01 15.32 7.87
C ILE A 237 10.89 13.89 8.36
N VAL A 238 9.76 13.25 8.07
CA VAL A 238 9.50 11.84 8.36
C VAL A 238 9.56 11.07 7.04
N LEU A 239 10.48 10.12 6.95
CA LEU A 239 10.56 9.20 5.80
C LEU A 239 9.90 7.86 6.19
N PRO A 240 8.87 7.41 5.45
CA PRO A 240 8.29 6.09 5.68
C PRO A 240 9.27 5.01 5.22
N LEU A 241 9.11 3.79 5.76
CA LEU A 241 9.88 2.62 5.31
C LEU A 241 9.57 2.28 3.85
N ALA A 242 8.28 2.29 3.48
CA ALA A 242 7.83 2.02 2.13
C ALA A 242 6.56 2.82 1.79
N MET A 243 6.25 2.86 0.50
CA MET A 243 5.10 3.57 -0.07
C MET A 243 3.80 2.76 -0.04
N THR A 244 3.65 1.90 0.97
CA THR A 244 2.46 1.06 1.14
C THR A 244 1.52 1.66 2.19
N GLY A 245 0.23 1.38 2.08
CA GLY A 245 -0.78 1.86 3.04
C GLY A 245 -0.41 1.59 4.51
N PRO A 246 -0.03 0.36 4.89
CA PRO A 246 0.37 0.04 6.26
C PRO A 246 1.59 0.83 6.74
N GLN A 247 2.65 0.96 5.92
CA GLN A 247 3.86 1.68 6.31
C GLN A 247 3.64 3.20 6.42
N ILE A 248 2.77 3.76 5.57
CA ILE A 248 2.33 5.16 5.70
C ILE A 248 1.57 5.34 7.02
N LEU A 249 0.60 4.47 7.35
CA LEU A 249 -0.14 4.54 8.61
C LEU A 249 0.76 4.36 9.84
N ARG A 250 1.76 3.48 9.75
CA ARG A 250 2.80 3.32 10.76
C ARG A 250 3.58 4.62 10.97
N ALA A 251 4.05 5.23 9.89
CA ALA A 251 4.72 6.53 9.92
C ALA A 251 3.85 7.62 10.55
N LEU A 252 2.57 7.69 10.19
CA LEU A 252 1.64 8.67 10.75
C LEU A 252 1.51 8.57 12.28
N LYS A 253 1.53 7.34 12.82
CA LYS A 253 1.40 7.08 14.25
C LYS A 253 2.70 7.19 15.02
N GLU A 254 3.70 6.40 14.64
CA GLU A 254 4.97 6.28 15.39
C GLU A 254 5.74 7.59 15.38
N ALA A 255 5.74 8.28 14.23
CA ALA A 255 6.43 9.55 14.10
C ALA A 255 5.54 10.76 14.42
N GLU A 256 4.29 10.56 14.84
CA GLU A 256 3.33 11.63 15.20
C GLU A 256 3.19 12.69 14.09
N VAL A 257 3.01 12.24 12.86
CA VAL A 257 2.94 13.14 11.69
C VAL A 257 1.75 14.08 11.80
N SER A 258 1.99 15.36 11.53
CA SER A 258 0.94 16.38 11.47
C SER A 258 0.63 16.86 10.05
N VAL A 259 1.59 16.74 9.13
CA VAL A 259 1.46 17.19 7.74
C VAL A 259 1.85 16.08 6.77
N ILE A 260 1.04 15.85 5.75
CA ILE A 260 1.39 14.94 4.64
C ILE A 260 1.71 15.78 3.39
N CYS A 261 2.89 15.57 2.81
CA CYS A 261 3.20 16.01 1.45
C CYS A 261 2.74 14.93 0.49
N GLY A 262 1.53 15.08 -0.08
CA GLY A 262 0.87 14.02 -0.84
C GLY A 262 0.39 14.47 -2.22
N VAL A 263 -0.18 13.50 -2.95
CA VAL A 263 -0.83 13.72 -4.25
C VAL A 263 -2.28 13.23 -4.17
N PRO A 264 -3.19 13.72 -5.04
CA PRO A 264 -4.59 13.30 -5.05
C PRO A 264 -4.81 11.78 -5.02
N ARG A 265 -3.98 11.00 -5.72
CA ARG A 265 -4.05 9.53 -5.71
C ARG A 265 -3.87 8.92 -4.32
N LEU A 266 -2.94 9.45 -3.51
CA LEU A 266 -2.73 8.99 -2.14
C LEU A 266 -3.98 9.27 -1.29
N TYR A 267 -4.60 10.43 -1.47
CA TYR A 267 -5.80 10.80 -0.74
C TYR A 267 -7.04 10.00 -1.18
N ARG A 268 -7.15 9.67 -2.46
CA ARG A 268 -8.20 8.78 -2.98
C ARG A 268 -8.07 7.38 -2.39
N ALA A 269 -6.86 6.81 -2.36
CA ALA A 269 -6.61 5.53 -1.70
C ALA A 269 -6.97 5.56 -0.20
N LEU A 270 -6.68 6.67 0.49
CA LEU A 270 -7.08 6.86 1.88
C LEU A 270 -8.61 6.93 2.03
N HIS A 271 -9.29 7.68 1.17
CA HIS A 271 -10.76 7.74 1.11
C HIS A 271 -11.36 6.33 0.93
N ASP A 272 -10.90 5.59 -0.08
CA ASP A 272 -11.45 4.28 -0.44
C ASP A 272 -11.23 3.28 0.69
N ALA A 273 -10.04 3.26 1.30
CA ALA A 273 -9.74 2.41 2.44
C ALA A 273 -10.64 2.70 3.65
N ILE A 274 -10.89 3.98 3.95
CA ILE A 274 -11.77 4.39 5.06
C ILE A 274 -13.21 3.97 4.78
N THR A 275 -13.73 4.31 3.59
CA THR A 275 -15.11 4.05 3.19
C THR A 275 -15.39 2.55 3.13
N GLN A 276 -14.48 1.77 2.53
CA GLN A 276 -14.61 0.31 2.46
C GLN A 276 -14.59 -0.33 3.85
N ARG A 277 -13.69 0.11 4.75
CA ARG A 277 -13.58 -0.43 6.10
C ARG A 277 -14.81 -0.16 6.97
N ILE A 278 -15.47 0.99 6.79
CA ILE A 278 -16.68 1.35 7.53
C ILE A 278 -17.89 0.59 6.97
N SER A 279 -18.06 0.58 5.65
CA SER A 279 -19.17 -0.10 4.98
C SER A 279 -19.13 -1.62 5.15
N ALA A 280 -17.93 -2.22 5.21
CA ALA A 280 -17.76 -3.65 5.46
C ALA A 280 -18.27 -4.11 6.85
N LYS A 281 -18.39 -3.20 7.82
CA LYS A 281 -18.94 -3.55 9.14
C LYS A 281 -20.47 -3.54 9.14
N ASN A 282 -21.08 -2.52 8.52
CA ASN A 282 -22.53 -2.36 8.43
C ASN A 282 -22.87 -1.24 7.41
N GLU A 283 -23.77 -1.52 6.48
CA GLU A 283 -24.20 -0.56 5.45
C GLU A 283 -24.89 0.69 6.05
N LEU A 284 -25.68 0.53 7.11
CA LEU A 284 -26.32 1.65 7.82
C LEU A 284 -25.28 2.56 8.48
N LEU A 285 -24.21 1.98 9.01
CA LEU A 285 -23.10 2.72 9.61
C LEU A 285 -22.36 3.52 8.54
N GLY A 286 -22.12 2.93 7.36
CA GLY A 286 -21.55 3.62 6.19
C GLY A 286 -22.37 4.84 5.79
N ARG A 287 -23.67 4.70 5.62
CA ARG A 287 -24.57 5.83 5.28
C ARG A 287 -24.59 6.92 6.35
N THR A 288 -24.56 6.53 7.62
CA THR A 288 -24.52 7.49 8.74
C THR A 288 -23.20 8.24 8.78
N PHE A 289 -22.09 7.54 8.55
CA PHE A 289 -20.75 8.13 8.46
C PHE A 289 -20.66 9.16 7.33
N THR A 290 -21.10 8.83 6.11
CA THR A 290 -21.10 9.78 4.98
C THR A 290 -21.91 11.04 5.29
N ARG A 291 -23.09 10.88 5.93
CA ARG A 291 -23.91 12.04 6.35
C ARG A 291 -23.19 12.92 7.37
N LEU A 292 -22.50 12.33 8.34
CA LEU A 292 -21.72 13.08 9.34
C LEU A 292 -20.54 13.82 8.69
N VAL A 293 -19.85 13.19 7.74
CA VAL A 293 -18.74 13.82 6.99
C VAL A 293 -19.26 15.01 6.18
N HIS A 294 -20.36 14.84 5.44
CA HIS A 294 -20.97 15.94 4.68
C HIS A 294 -21.45 17.08 5.58
N PHE A 295 -22.09 16.75 6.71
CA PHE A 295 -22.51 17.73 7.70
C PHE A 295 -21.32 18.52 8.24
N ASN A 296 -20.26 17.83 8.69
CA ASN A 296 -19.07 18.48 9.24
C ASN A 296 -18.34 19.33 8.19
N SER A 297 -18.23 18.85 6.95
CA SER A 297 -17.63 19.59 5.84
C SER A 297 -18.39 20.91 5.59
N ALA A 298 -19.71 20.85 5.48
CA ALA A 298 -20.55 22.03 5.28
C ALA A 298 -20.48 23.02 6.45
N THR A 299 -20.43 22.53 7.70
CA THR A 299 -20.29 23.41 8.87
C THR A 299 -18.92 24.05 8.92
N GLN A 300 -17.85 23.29 8.70
CA GLN A 300 -16.48 23.78 8.79
C GLN A 300 -16.20 24.87 7.74
N LEU A 301 -16.69 24.68 6.51
CA LEU A 301 -16.50 25.67 5.44
C LEU A 301 -17.32 26.95 5.65
N LYS A 302 -18.47 26.90 6.33
CA LYS A 302 -19.33 28.07 6.58
C LYS A 302 -19.03 28.82 7.87
N THR A 303 -18.80 28.10 8.97
CA THR A 303 -18.71 28.68 10.33
C THR A 303 -17.32 28.60 10.92
N LYS A 304 -16.36 27.96 10.24
CA LYS A 304 -15.00 27.64 10.73
C LYS A 304 -14.97 26.79 12.01
N TRP A 305 -16.13 26.27 12.45
CA TRP A 305 -16.22 25.36 13.58
C TRP A 305 -15.98 23.92 13.12
N ASN A 306 -15.06 23.21 13.79
CA ASN A 306 -14.62 21.86 13.41
C ASN A 306 -14.76 20.88 14.61
N PRO A 307 -15.91 20.21 14.78
CA PRO A 307 -16.12 19.17 15.80
C PRO A 307 -15.53 17.79 15.43
N ALA A 308 -14.79 17.67 14.31
CA ALA A 308 -14.30 16.38 13.81
C ALA A 308 -13.45 15.59 14.82
N ASN A 309 -12.65 16.28 15.64
CA ASN A 309 -11.80 15.64 16.65
C ASN A 309 -12.60 14.86 17.70
N VAL A 310 -13.90 15.17 17.85
CA VAL A 310 -14.83 14.43 18.71
C VAL A 310 -15.63 13.42 17.89
N LEU A 311 -16.20 13.85 16.75
CA LEU A 311 -17.05 13.00 15.91
C LEU A 311 -16.31 11.79 15.33
N PHE A 312 -15.04 11.98 14.95
CA PHE A 312 -14.21 11.00 14.27
C PHE A 312 -13.00 10.59 15.12
N TYR A 313 -13.04 10.80 16.43
CA TYR A 313 -11.95 10.45 17.35
C TYR A 313 -11.40 9.03 17.14
N PRO A 314 -12.23 7.95 17.05
CA PRO A 314 -11.71 6.60 16.85
C PRO A 314 -10.99 6.43 15.50
N LEU A 315 -11.43 7.16 14.46
CA LEU A 315 -10.82 7.14 13.14
C LEU A 315 -9.47 7.86 13.16
N HIS A 316 -9.38 9.03 13.79
CA HIS A 316 -8.13 9.78 13.92
C HIS A 316 -7.08 9.00 14.69
N GLN A 317 -7.46 8.32 15.79
CA GLN A 317 -6.56 7.43 16.53
C GLN A 317 -6.06 6.24 15.68
N GLN A 318 -6.85 5.78 14.72
CA GLN A 318 -6.46 4.69 13.82
C GLN A 318 -5.60 5.13 12.64
N ILE A 319 -5.64 6.40 12.23
CA ILE A 319 -4.88 6.91 11.08
C ILE A 319 -3.64 7.65 11.55
N GLY A 320 -3.82 8.71 12.32
CA GLY A 320 -2.78 9.62 12.76
C GLY A 320 -3.39 10.68 13.68
N PRO A 321 -3.21 10.59 15.00
CA PRO A 321 -3.91 11.47 15.94
C PRO A 321 -3.47 12.94 15.85
N GLN A 322 -2.26 13.21 15.34
CA GLN A 322 -1.72 14.56 15.15
C GLN A 322 -1.96 15.12 13.74
N LEU A 323 -2.49 14.30 12.82
CA LEU A 323 -2.66 14.68 11.43
C LEU A 323 -3.65 15.84 11.30
N ARG A 324 -3.17 16.96 10.76
CA ARG A 324 -3.97 18.19 10.61
C ARG A 324 -4.02 18.72 9.19
N LEU A 325 -2.97 18.54 8.38
CA LEU A 325 -2.82 19.20 7.09
C LEU A 325 -2.38 18.22 6.00
N LEU A 326 -3.08 18.28 4.88
CA LEU A 326 -2.84 17.51 3.67
C LEU A 326 -2.44 18.49 2.57
N ALA A 327 -1.17 18.50 2.19
CA ALA A 327 -0.72 19.27 1.04
C ALA A 327 -0.92 18.44 -0.23
N SER A 328 -1.59 19.01 -1.23
CA SER A 328 -1.90 18.36 -2.50
C SER A 328 -1.29 19.16 -3.64
N GLY A 329 -0.53 18.49 -4.50
CA GLY A 329 0.05 19.09 -5.71
C GLY A 329 0.30 18.05 -6.79
N GLY A 330 0.85 18.49 -7.92
CA GLY A 330 1.21 17.63 -9.06
C GLY A 330 0.05 17.25 -9.98
N SER A 331 -1.19 17.21 -9.48
CA SER A 331 -2.41 17.04 -10.28
C SER A 331 -3.61 17.74 -9.63
N PRO A 332 -4.69 18.03 -10.38
CA PRO A 332 -5.94 18.53 -9.82
C PRO A 332 -6.47 17.59 -8.73
N LEU A 333 -7.01 18.19 -7.66
CA LEU A 333 -7.69 17.45 -6.60
C LEU A 333 -9.18 17.46 -6.91
N ASP A 334 -9.80 16.28 -6.94
CA ASP A 334 -11.24 16.15 -7.06
C ASP A 334 -11.97 16.94 -5.93
N PRO A 335 -12.93 17.82 -6.27
CA PRO A 335 -13.62 18.63 -5.26
C PRO A 335 -14.35 17.82 -4.20
N ASP A 336 -14.92 16.67 -4.55
CA ASP A 336 -15.64 15.82 -3.59
C ASP A 336 -14.68 15.13 -2.62
N LEU A 337 -13.53 14.65 -3.11
CA LEU A 337 -12.43 14.17 -2.28
C LEU A 337 -11.93 15.28 -1.33
N GLY A 338 -11.75 16.51 -1.82
CA GLY A 338 -11.38 17.65 -0.98
C GLY A 338 -12.40 17.91 0.14
N ARG A 339 -13.70 17.93 -0.19
CA ARG A 339 -14.79 18.09 0.79
C ARG A 339 -14.85 16.95 1.78
N PHE A 340 -14.59 15.72 1.37
CA PHE A 340 -14.54 14.55 2.23
C PHE A 340 -13.42 14.66 3.27
N LEU A 341 -12.20 15.01 2.84
CA LEU A 341 -11.04 15.16 3.72
C LEU A 341 -11.25 16.29 4.74
N VAL A 342 -11.82 17.41 4.31
CA VAL A 342 -12.23 18.49 5.23
C VAL A 342 -13.36 18.04 6.14
N GLY A 343 -14.32 17.25 5.63
CA GLY A 343 -15.37 16.65 6.44
C GLY A 343 -14.86 15.72 7.54
N LEU A 344 -13.69 15.10 7.36
CA LEU A 344 -12.99 14.36 8.40
C LEU A 344 -12.23 15.24 9.40
N GLY A 345 -12.22 16.56 9.21
CA GLY A 345 -11.59 17.53 10.10
C GLY A 345 -10.19 17.96 9.72
N TRP A 346 -9.64 17.45 8.62
CA TRP A 346 -8.31 17.83 8.15
C TRP A 346 -8.36 19.12 7.33
N GLN A 347 -7.22 19.79 7.24
CA GLN A 347 -6.99 20.93 6.38
C GLN A 347 -6.41 20.44 5.06
N VAL A 348 -6.85 20.99 3.92
CA VAL A 348 -6.34 20.62 2.60
C VAL A 348 -5.78 21.86 1.93
N ALA A 349 -4.49 21.88 1.63
CA ALA A 349 -3.86 22.95 0.86
C ALA A 349 -3.57 22.45 -0.55
N ILE A 350 -4.00 23.18 -1.58
CA ILE A 350 -3.76 22.82 -2.98
C ILE A 350 -2.72 23.78 -3.56
N GLY A 351 -1.68 23.23 -4.18
CA GLY A 351 -0.66 24.00 -4.89
C GLY A 351 -0.59 23.59 -6.35
N TYR A 352 -0.47 24.56 -7.24
CA TYR A 352 -0.26 24.32 -8.67
C TYR A 352 0.99 25.04 -9.18
N GLY A 353 1.67 24.36 -10.08
CA GLY A 353 2.78 24.85 -10.88
C GLY A 353 3.49 23.68 -11.56
N LEU A 354 4.67 23.97 -12.11
CA LEU A 354 5.44 23.10 -12.99
C LEU A 354 6.88 23.02 -12.49
N THR A 355 7.68 22.13 -13.07
CA THR A 355 9.12 22.10 -12.79
C THR A 355 9.77 23.44 -13.08
N GLU A 356 9.37 24.06 -14.19
CA GLU A 356 9.79 25.36 -14.69
C GLU A 356 9.40 26.53 -13.77
N THR A 357 8.57 26.30 -12.74
CA THR A 357 8.10 27.33 -11.80
C THR A 357 8.42 27.01 -10.33
N SER A 358 9.27 26.01 -10.12
CA SER A 358 9.99 25.79 -8.86
C SER A 358 9.20 25.56 -7.57
N PRO A 359 8.11 24.80 -7.41
CA PRO A 359 7.14 24.16 -8.31
C PRO A 359 5.77 24.87 -8.29
N LEU A 360 5.67 26.07 -7.72
CA LEU A 360 4.41 26.69 -7.26
C LEU A 360 4.18 28.06 -7.93
N LEU A 361 3.10 28.20 -8.67
CA LEU A 361 2.57 29.47 -9.16
C LEU A 361 1.41 29.97 -8.30
N THR A 362 0.53 29.06 -7.88
CA THR A 362 -0.65 29.38 -7.09
C THR A 362 -0.73 28.57 -5.82
N LEU A 363 -1.40 29.13 -4.82
CA LEU A 363 -1.71 28.46 -3.57
C LEU A 363 -3.19 28.66 -3.23
N ASN A 364 -3.86 27.55 -2.99
CA ASN A 364 -5.21 27.52 -2.44
C ASN A 364 -5.12 27.17 -0.94
N PRO A 365 -5.36 28.13 -0.04
CA PRO A 365 -5.23 27.89 1.39
C PRO A 365 -6.40 27.03 1.90
N PRO A 366 -6.21 26.27 3.01
CA PRO A 366 -7.21 25.36 3.54
C PRO A 366 -8.57 25.94 3.93
N ASP A 367 -8.66 27.26 4.11
CA ASP A 367 -9.87 27.95 4.51
C ASP A 367 -10.68 28.52 3.33
N SER A 368 -10.27 28.28 2.08
CA SER A 368 -10.97 28.79 0.90
C SER A 368 -12.28 28.07 0.61
N GLY A 369 -12.34 26.76 0.88
CA GLY A 369 -13.46 25.88 0.49
C GLY A 369 -13.67 25.70 -1.01
N ARG A 370 -12.77 26.21 -1.85
CA ARG A 370 -12.87 26.15 -3.33
C ARG A 370 -11.94 25.09 -3.90
N PHE A 371 -12.33 23.82 -3.81
CA PHE A 371 -11.48 22.69 -4.25
C PHE A 371 -11.42 22.52 -5.77
N ASP A 372 -12.34 23.15 -6.50
CA ASP A 372 -12.38 23.29 -7.96
C ASP A 372 -11.31 24.24 -8.51
N SER A 373 -10.71 25.06 -7.64
CA SER A 373 -9.65 25.99 -8.01
C SER A 373 -8.28 25.53 -7.49
N VAL A 374 -7.24 25.82 -8.27
CA VAL A 374 -5.84 25.67 -7.85
C VAL A 374 -5.32 26.86 -7.03
N GLY A 375 -6.20 27.81 -6.70
CA GLY A 375 -5.91 28.93 -5.82
C GLY A 375 -5.51 30.20 -6.55
N LYS A 376 -4.92 31.14 -5.81
CA LYS A 376 -4.48 32.44 -6.32
C LYS A 376 -2.98 32.45 -6.54
N ALA A 377 -2.50 33.33 -7.42
CA ALA A 377 -1.07 33.60 -7.57
C ALA A 377 -0.44 33.89 -6.21
N ILE A 378 0.70 33.25 -5.93
CA ILE A 378 1.47 33.55 -4.72
C ILE A 378 2.02 34.98 -4.80
N VAL A 379 2.19 35.63 -3.66
CA VAL A 379 2.65 37.03 -3.62
C VAL A 379 4.02 37.17 -4.31
N GLY A 380 4.09 38.00 -5.35
CA GLY A 380 5.28 38.21 -6.17
C GLY A 380 5.32 37.40 -7.47
N VAL A 381 4.28 36.61 -7.75
CA VAL A 381 4.00 36.00 -9.05
C VAL A 381 2.80 36.69 -9.65
N GLU A 382 2.87 36.97 -10.94
CA GLU A 382 1.76 37.49 -11.73
C GLU A 382 1.32 36.44 -12.74
N LEU A 383 0.00 36.34 -12.94
CA LEU A 383 -0.62 35.42 -13.87
C LEU A 383 -1.51 36.19 -14.84
N LYS A 384 -1.49 35.79 -16.10
CA LYS A 384 -2.43 36.29 -17.12
C LYS A 384 -2.88 35.14 -18.03
N LEU A 385 -3.97 35.34 -18.75
CA LEU A 385 -4.46 34.39 -19.75
C LEU A 385 -4.15 34.92 -21.15
N ASP A 386 -3.58 34.07 -22.00
CA ASP A 386 -3.47 34.30 -23.44
C ASP A 386 -4.75 33.76 -24.11
N LEU A 387 -5.70 34.67 -24.38
CA LEU A 387 -6.98 34.34 -25.01
C LEU A 387 -6.79 34.26 -26.54
N LYS A 388 -7.03 33.10 -27.14
CA LYS A 388 -7.02 32.95 -28.60
C LYS A 388 -8.34 33.46 -29.19
N GLN A 389 -8.28 34.23 -30.28
CA GLN A 389 -9.47 34.73 -30.97
C GLN A 389 -10.30 33.56 -31.52
N GLY A 390 -11.55 33.41 -31.06
CA GLY A 390 -12.55 32.47 -31.60
C GLY A 390 -13.00 31.33 -30.68
N GLU A 391 -12.42 31.17 -29.49
CA GLU A 391 -12.87 30.24 -28.44
C GLU A 391 -13.46 31.01 -27.24
N ASP A 392 -14.03 30.29 -26.26
CA ASP A 392 -14.76 30.81 -25.09
C ASP A 392 -14.08 32.06 -24.48
N GLU A 393 -14.79 33.19 -24.40
CA GLU A 393 -14.18 34.53 -24.18
C GLU A 393 -13.38 34.66 -22.86
N ASN A 394 -13.49 33.68 -21.96
CA ASN A 394 -12.86 33.68 -20.63
C ASN A 394 -11.80 32.59 -20.43
N GLN A 395 -11.52 31.73 -21.42
CA GLN A 395 -10.56 30.63 -21.30
C GLN A 395 -9.32 30.87 -22.17
N GLY A 396 -8.13 30.68 -21.59
CA GLY A 396 -6.87 30.88 -22.30
C GLY A 396 -5.71 30.09 -21.71
N GLU A 397 -4.56 30.18 -22.38
CA GLU A 397 -3.31 29.62 -21.86
C GLU A 397 -2.83 30.43 -20.66
N VAL A 398 -2.50 29.75 -19.56
CA VAL A 398 -1.97 30.38 -18.37
C VAL A 398 -0.54 30.81 -18.64
N LEU A 399 -0.29 32.11 -18.52
CA LEU A 399 1.02 32.73 -18.60
C LEU A 399 1.46 33.16 -17.21
N ALA A 400 2.74 32.99 -16.90
CA ALA A 400 3.30 33.33 -15.61
C ALA A 400 4.58 34.16 -15.71
N ILE A 401 4.76 35.08 -14.76
CA ILE A 401 6.03 35.77 -14.54
C ILE A 401 6.29 35.91 -13.04
N GLY A 402 7.53 35.69 -12.63
CA GLY A 402 7.93 35.82 -11.22
C GLY A 402 9.31 35.23 -10.94
N PRO A 403 9.88 35.49 -9.74
CA PRO A 403 11.24 35.07 -9.39
C PRO A 403 11.44 33.55 -9.29
N ASN A 404 10.37 32.78 -9.20
CA ASN A 404 10.38 31.31 -9.17
C ASN A 404 10.34 30.67 -10.57
N VAL A 405 10.09 31.45 -11.62
CA VAL A 405 10.09 30.96 -13.00
C VAL A 405 11.54 30.82 -13.46
N PHE A 406 11.87 29.66 -14.03
CA PHE A 406 13.19 29.39 -14.60
C PHE A 406 13.55 30.36 -15.74
N ARG A 407 14.82 30.40 -16.14
CA ARG A 407 15.27 31.27 -17.25
C ARG A 407 15.21 30.61 -18.63
N GLY A 408 14.90 29.31 -18.68
CA GLY A 408 14.88 28.52 -19.90
C GLY A 408 15.44 27.12 -19.69
N TYR A 409 15.15 26.24 -20.63
CA TYR A 409 15.65 24.87 -20.68
C TYR A 409 17.15 24.84 -20.97
N TYR A 410 17.83 23.89 -20.32
CA TYR A 410 19.26 23.68 -20.42
C TYR A 410 19.65 23.18 -21.82
N LYS A 411 20.60 23.87 -22.48
CA LYS A 411 21.11 23.54 -23.83
C LYS A 411 19.99 23.39 -24.90
N MET A 412 18.90 24.16 -24.83
CA MET A 412 17.76 24.07 -25.79
C MET A 412 17.24 25.45 -26.27
N PRO A 413 17.99 26.19 -27.10
CA PRO A 413 17.65 27.57 -27.50
C PRO A 413 16.30 27.68 -28.23
N GLU A 414 16.01 26.79 -29.18
CA GLU A 414 14.75 26.81 -29.95
C GLU A 414 13.51 26.59 -29.07
N LYS A 415 13.64 25.76 -28.02
CA LYS A 415 12.55 25.56 -27.06
C LYS A 415 12.40 26.75 -26.12
N ASN A 416 13.50 27.44 -25.80
CA ASN A 416 13.47 28.64 -24.95
C ASN A 416 12.75 29.79 -25.65
N GLU A 417 12.99 29.99 -26.94
CA GLU A 417 12.29 31.00 -27.74
C GLU A 417 10.77 30.77 -27.75
N LYS A 418 10.33 29.51 -27.80
CA LYS A 418 8.90 29.15 -27.75
C LYS A 418 8.30 29.13 -26.35
N ALA A 419 9.13 29.00 -25.31
CA ALA A 419 8.68 28.88 -23.93
C ALA A 419 8.25 30.23 -23.33
N PHE A 420 8.71 31.35 -23.91
CA PHE A 420 8.40 32.69 -23.44
C PHE A 420 7.72 33.51 -24.53
N THR A 421 6.88 34.46 -24.12
CA THR A 421 6.39 35.51 -25.03
C THR A 421 7.47 36.56 -25.26
N GLU A 422 7.30 37.42 -26.28
CA GLU A 422 8.20 38.56 -26.52
C GLU A 422 8.29 39.52 -25.30
N GLU A 423 7.23 39.57 -24.49
CA GLU A 423 7.16 40.34 -23.25
C GLU A 423 7.79 39.62 -22.03
N GLY A 424 8.35 38.42 -22.21
CA GLY A 424 9.02 37.66 -21.16
C GLY A 424 8.10 36.81 -20.27
N TRP A 425 6.84 36.58 -20.66
CA TRP A 425 5.93 35.72 -19.91
C TRP A 425 6.17 34.25 -20.25
N PHE A 426 6.29 33.40 -19.22
CA PHE A 426 6.42 31.96 -19.42
C PHE A 426 5.07 31.35 -19.81
N ARG A 427 5.08 30.57 -20.90
CA ARG A 427 3.96 29.78 -21.39
C ARG A 427 3.90 28.45 -20.67
N THR A 428 2.91 28.26 -19.80
CA THR A 428 2.78 27.02 -19.01
C THR A 428 2.31 25.83 -19.84
N GLY A 429 1.62 26.07 -20.96
CA GLY A 429 0.92 25.03 -21.73
C GLY A 429 -0.36 24.51 -21.07
N ASP A 430 -0.71 24.99 -19.87
CA ASP A 430 -1.95 24.65 -19.18
C ASP A 430 -3.02 25.70 -19.52
N LEU A 431 -4.26 25.25 -19.72
CA LEU A 431 -5.41 26.11 -20.00
C LEU A 431 -6.22 26.34 -18.73
N GLY A 432 -6.82 27.51 -18.60
CA GLY A 432 -7.69 27.81 -17.47
C GLY A 432 -8.43 29.13 -17.58
N THR A 433 -9.17 29.42 -16.51
CA THR A 433 -9.91 30.67 -16.31
C THR A 433 -9.49 31.31 -14.98
N ILE A 434 -9.48 32.64 -14.91
CA ILE A 434 -9.21 33.39 -13.68
C ILE A 434 -10.47 34.16 -13.33
N ASP A 435 -11.04 33.89 -12.14
CA ASP A 435 -12.23 34.60 -11.68
C ASP A 435 -11.94 36.03 -11.21
N GLU A 436 -12.98 36.84 -10.99
CA GLU A 436 -12.85 38.23 -10.50
C GLU A 436 -12.14 38.33 -9.13
N GLN A 437 -12.10 37.24 -8.36
CA GLN A 437 -11.40 37.17 -7.08
C GLN A 437 -9.93 36.71 -7.23
N GLY A 438 -9.47 36.43 -8.45
CA GLY A 438 -8.12 36.01 -8.78
C GLY A 438 -7.84 34.52 -8.56
N PHE A 439 -8.86 33.68 -8.45
CA PHE A 439 -8.71 32.23 -8.38
C PHE A 439 -8.55 31.65 -9.79
N LEU A 440 -7.52 30.84 -9.97
CA LEU A 440 -7.28 30.09 -11.21
C LEU A 440 -7.99 28.74 -11.15
N CYS A 441 -8.77 28.42 -12.18
CA CYS A 441 -9.35 27.09 -12.40
C CYS A 441 -8.73 26.53 -13.68
N LEU A 442 -8.14 25.33 -13.61
CA LEU A 442 -7.51 24.68 -14.76
C LEU A 442 -8.53 23.82 -15.51
N SER A 443 -8.40 23.77 -16.83
CA SER A 443 -9.26 23.00 -17.73
C SER A 443 -8.52 21.96 -18.55
N GLY A 444 -7.24 21.72 -18.26
CA GLY A 444 -6.40 20.75 -18.94
C GLY A 444 -5.15 21.37 -19.58
N ARG A 445 -4.47 20.60 -20.45
CA ARG A 445 -3.28 21.05 -21.19
C ARG A 445 -3.59 21.29 -22.65
N ALA A 446 -3.12 22.41 -23.18
CA ALA A 446 -3.25 22.74 -24.60
C ALA A 446 -2.66 21.63 -25.50
N SER A 447 -1.58 20.99 -25.08
CA SER A 447 -0.91 19.92 -25.83
C SER A 447 -1.58 18.55 -25.75
N THR A 448 -2.55 18.37 -24.85
CA THR A 448 -3.26 17.09 -24.66
C THR A 448 -4.74 17.18 -25.03
N LEU A 449 -5.20 18.34 -25.46
CA LEU A 449 -6.54 18.48 -26.00
C LEU A 449 -6.65 17.64 -27.27
N ILE A 450 -7.65 16.78 -27.30
CA ILE A 450 -8.10 16.12 -28.52
C ILE A 450 -8.97 17.13 -29.25
N VAL A 451 -8.59 17.50 -30.46
CA VAL A 451 -9.41 18.35 -31.33
C VAL A 451 -10.24 17.43 -32.21
N THR A 452 -11.55 17.43 -32.03
CA THR A 452 -12.45 16.63 -32.88
C THR A 452 -12.48 17.16 -34.32
N GLU A 453 -12.95 16.35 -35.27
CA GLU A 453 -13.24 16.80 -36.65
C GLU A 453 -14.21 18.00 -36.69
N SER A 454 -15.05 18.16 -35.67
CA SER A 454 -15.95 19.31 -35.51
C SER A 454 -15.29 20.57 -34.92
N GLY A 455 -13.97 20.54 -34.69
CA GLY A 455 -13.19 21.65 -34.15
C GLY A 455 -13.44 21.91 -32.66
N LYS A 456 -13.94 20.92 -31.91
CA LYS A 456 -14.14 21.03 -30.46
C LYS A 456 -12.92 20.49 -29.73
N ASN A 457 -12.43 21.26 -28.77
CA ASN A 457 -11.36 20.85 -27.87
C ASN A 457 -11.94 19.98 -26.75
N ILE A 458 -11.46 18.74 -26.66
CA ILE A 458 -11.83 17.76 -25.65
C ILE A 458 -10.62 17.54 -24.74
N ASN A 459 -10.82 17.73 -23.45
CA ASN A 459 -9.87 17.26 -22.46
C ASN A 459 -10.14 15.77 -22.18
N PRO A 460 -9.19 14.86 -22.50
CA PRO A 460 -9.41 13.42 -22.33
C PRO A 460 -9.70 13.03 -20.88
N GLU A 461 -9.13 13.75 -19.91
CA GLU A 461 -9.31 13.47 -18.47
C GLU A 461 -10.79 13.62 -18.04
N ASP A 462 -11.50 14.58 -18.60
CA ASP A 462 -12.91 14.83 -18.26
C ASP A 462 -13.80 13.69 -18.78
N VAL A 463 -13.48 13.17 -19.98
CA VAL A 463 -14.17 12.04 -20.59
C VAL A 463 -13.85 10.75 -19.83
N GLU A 464 -12.57 10.52 -19.51
CA GLU A 464 -12.11 9.38 -18.69
C GLU A 464 -12.83 9.35 -17.33
N GLU A 465 -12.92 10.49 -16.63
CA GLU A 465 -13.59 10.60 -15.33
C GLU A 465 -15.10 10.37 -15.43
N ALA A 466 -15.74 10.81 -16.51
CA ALA A 466 -17.15 10.55 -16.74
C ALA A 466 -17.44 9.03 -16.89
N TYR A 467 -16.64 8.33 -17.69
CA TYR A 467 -16.79 6.89 -17.92
C TYR A 467 -16.29 6.03 -16.74
N ALA A 468 -15.31 6.49 -15.97
CA ALA A 468 -14.78 5.78 -14.79
C ALA A 468 -15.77 5.61 -13.63
N LYS A 469 -16.98 6.20 -13.70
CA LYS A 469 -18.05 6.02 -12.71
C LYS A 469 -18.69 4.62 -12.76
N SER A 470 -18.51 3.87 -13.86
CA SER A 470 -19.02 2.51 -13.97
C SER A 470 -18.24 1.55 -13.06
N SER A 471 -18.94 0.71 -12.31
CA SER A 471 -18.32 -0.37 -11.53
C SER A 471 -17.70 -1.48 -12.39
N GLN A 472 -17.93 -1.46 -13.71
CA GLN A 472 -17.40 -2.44 -14.65
C GLN A 472 -16.05 -2.01 -15.26
N ILE A 473 -15.71 -0.72 -15.12
CA ILE A 473 -14.50 -0.13 -15.69
C ILE A 473 -13.50 0.10 -14.54
N LYS A 474 -12.40 -0.64 -14.57
CA LYS A 474 -11.31 -0.50 -13.60
C LYS A 474 -10.42 0.70 -13.94
N GLU A 475 -10.04 0.82 -15.22
CA GLU A 475 -9.30 1.96 -15.76
C GLU A 475 -9.77 2.27 -17.18
N ILE A 476 -9.69 3.54 -17.57
CA ILE A 476 -9.96 3.97 -18.94
C ILE A 476 -8.94 5.05 -19.34
N GLY A 477 -8.42 4.94 -20.56
CA GLY A 477 -7.55 5.94 -21.18
C GLY A 477 -8.17 6.37 -22.50
N VAL A 478 -8.45 7.66 -22.66
CA VAL A 478 -9.08 8.20 -23.86
C VAL A 478 -8.00 8.78 -24.78
N LEU A 479 -8.11 8.46 -26.06
CA LEU A 479 -7.21 8.91 -27.12
C LEU A 479 -7.99 9.26 -28.39
N GLU A 480 -7.31 9.90 -29.32
CA GLU A 480 -7.81 10.19 -30.65
C GLU A 480 -7.13 9.25 -31.64
N GLU A 481 -7.93 8.66 -32.53
CA GLU A 481 -7.50 7.74 -33.57
C GLU A 481 -8.32 7.98 -34.84
N ASP A 482 -7.65 8.27 -35.97
CA ASP A 482 -8.28 8.56 -37.27
C ASP A 482 -9.46 9.56 -37.21
N GLY A 483 -9.31 10.65 -36.45
CA GLY A 483 -10.32 11.69 -36.25
C GLY A 483 -11.44 11.33 -35.27
N LYS A 484 -11.37 10.15 -34.64
CA LYS A 484 -12.41 9.62 -33.74
C LYS A 484 -11.91 9.54 -32.31
N LEU A 485 -12.83 9.75 -31.38
CA LEU A 485 -12.57 9.55 -29.96
C LEU A 485 -12.71 8.07 -29.62
N VAL A 486 -11.65 7.44 -29.15
CA VAL A 486 -11.62 6.02 -28.79
C VAL A 486 -11.06 5.82 -27.39
N ALA A 487 -11.27 4.63 -26.81
CA ALA A 487 -10.81 4.32 -25.47
C ALA A 487 -10.07 2.99 -25.35
N LEU A 488 -9.04 2.96 -24.52
CA LEU A 488 -8.43 1.74 -24.01
C LEU A 488 -8.97 1.48 -22.60
N VAL A 489 -9.63 0.34 -22.41
CA VAL A 489 -10.39 0.02 -21.19
C VAL A 489 -9.81 -1.21 -20.50
N VAL A 490 -9.60 -1.11 -19.19
CA VAL A 490 -9.30 -2.22 -18.29
C VAL A 490 -10.59 -2.61 -17.56
N ALA A 491 -11.02 -3.85 -17.72
CA ALA A 491 -12.23 -4.37 -17.08
C ALA A 491 -12.00 -4.69 -15.59
N GLU A 492 -13.04 -4.58 -14.77
CA GLU A 492 -12.99 -5.07 -13.38
C GLU A 492 -13.09 -6.60 -13.31
N ASP A 493 -13.88 -7.21 -14.21
CA ASP A 493 -14.05 -8.67 -14.32
C ASP A 493 -13.49 -9.21 -15.65
N THR A 494 -12.84 -10.37 -15.62
CA THR A 494 -12.22 -11.04 -16.79
C THR A 494 -13.09 -12.15 -17.39
N GLU A 495 -14.41 -12.09 -17.21
CA GLU A 495 -15.35 -13.09 -17.77
C GLU A 495 -15.44 -12.99 -19.30
N GLN A 496 -15.87 -14.07 -19.96
CA GLN A 496 -16.04 -14.12 -21.42
C GLN A 496 -17.00 -13.04 -21.96
N ASP A 497 -17.93 -12.56 -21.13
CA ASP A 497 -18.92 -11.54 -21.50
C ASP A 497 -18.46 -10.10 -21.17
N ALA A 498 -17.20 -9.90 -20.76
CA ALA A 498 -16.68 -8.60 -20.32
C ALA A 498 -16.83 -7.50 -21.40
N LYS A 499 -16.73 -7.86 -22.68
CA LYS A 499 -16.88 -6.90 -23.79
C LYS A 499 -18.30 -6.37 -23.94
N GLU A 500 -19.32 -7.24 -23.95
CA GLU A 500 -20.73 -6.82 -24.01
C GLU A 500 -21.13 -6.00 -22.78
N LYS A 501 -20.63 -6.41 -21.62
CA LYS A 501 -20.84 -5.71 -20.35
C LYS A 501 -20.26 -4.30 -20.34
N ILE A 502 -19.03 -4.13 -20.85
CA ILE A 502 -18.38 -2.82 -20.97
C ILE A 502 -19.05 -1.98 -22.05
N GLU A 503 -19.37 -2.55 -23.20
CA GLU A 503 -20.09 -1.87 -24.27
C GLU A 503 -21.43 -1.31 -23.77
N THR A 504 -22.19 -2.12 -23.03
CA THR A 504 -23.44 -1.69 -22.39
C THR A 504 -23.20 -0.56 -21.37
N ALA A 505 -22.15 -0.65 -20.56
CA ALA A 505 -21.83 0.37 -19.57
C ALA A 505 -21.39 1.69 -20.20
N LEU A 506 -20.58 1.63 -21.27
CA LEU A 506 -20.17 2.80 -22.04
C LEU A 506 -21.38 3.46 -22.72
N GLN A 507 -22.29 2.67 -23.30
CA GLN A 507 -23.50 3.21 -23.93
C GLN A 507 -24.42 3.90 -22.90
N GLN A 508 -24.65 3.26 -21.74
CA GLN A 508 -25.46 3.84 -20.67
C GLN A 508 -24.92 5.18 -20.16
N ILE A 509 -23.60 5.29 -20.04
CA ILE A 509 -22.97 6.55 -19.63
C ILE A 509 -23.01 7.57 -20.76
N ALA A 510 -22.80 7.14 -22.01
CA ALA A 510 -22.84 8.01 -23.18
C ALA A 510 -24.19 8.73 -23.33
N ASP A 511 -25.31 8.06 -23.01
CA ASP A 511 -26.65 8.65 -23.09
C ASP A 511 -26.81 9.94 -22.27
N ASP A 512 -26.05 10.08 -21.18
CA ASP A 512 -26.05 11.27 -20.30
C ASP A 512 -24.93 12.28 -20.65
N LEU A 513 -24.09 12.00 -21.64
CA LEU A 513 -22.95 12.83 -22.03
C LEU A 513 -23.20 13.58 -23.36
N PRO A 514 -22.51 14.72 -23.58
CA PRO A 514 -22.55 15.41 -24.87
C PRO A 514 -22.08 14.49 -26.00
N SER A 515 -22.70 14.59 -27.18
CA SER A 515 -22.41 13.70 -28.32
C SER A 515 -20.95 13.70 -28.78
N TYR A 516 -20.22 14.79 -28.56
CA TYR A 516 -18.80 14.87 -28.88
C TYR A 516 -17.89 14.18 -27.85
N TRP A 517 -18.41 13.77 -26.69
CA TRP A 517 -17.70 12.91 -25.72
C TRP A 517 -17.97 11.42 -25.94
N HIS A 518 -18.83 11.08 -26.91
CA HIS A 518 -19.16 9.69 -27.19
C HIS A 518 -17.97 8.98 -27.81
N LEU A 519 -17.58 7.89 -27.16
CA LEU A 519 -16.54 7.00 -27.66
C LEU A 519 -17.07 6.25 -28.88
N THR A 520 -16.35 6.35 -29.99
CA THR A 520 -16.73 5.69 -31.26
C THR A 520 -16.35 4.22 -31.25
N ASP A 521 -15.27 3.88 -30.54
CA ASP A 521 -14.78 2.51 -30.41
C ASP A 521 -13.98 2.36 -29.10
N PHE A 522 -13.78 1.13 -28.66
CA PHE A 522 -12.94 0.81 -27.51
C PHE A 522 -12.19 -0.51 -27.69
N ALA A 523 -11.04 -0.60 -27.05
CA ALA A 523 -10.25 -1.82 -26.95
C ALA A 523 -10.14 -2.28 -25.49
N LEU A 524 -10.21 -3.58 -25.26
CA LEU A 524 -10.02 -4.16 -23.92
C LEU A 524 -8.56 -4.57 -23.74
N THR A 525 -8.00 -4.25 -22.58
CA THR A 525 -6.70 -4.74 -22.16
C THR A 525 -6.75 -5.31 -20.75
N SER A 526 -6.00 -6.39 -20.54
CA SER A 526 -5.78 -7.01 -19.23
C SER A 526 -4.71 -6.27 -18.41
N ARG A 527 -3.89 -5.45 -19.08
CA ARG A 527 -2.76 -4.72 -18.51
C ARG A 527 -3.22 -3.37 -17.94
N SER A 528 -2.75 -3.03 -16.75
CA SER A 528 -2.99 -1.70 -16.17
C SER A 528 -2.44 -0.60 -17.07
N LEU A 529 -3.11 0.55 -17.14
CA LEU A 529 -2.69 1.63 -18.04
C LEU A 529 -1.34 2.23 -17.59
N PRO A 530 -0.45 2.59 -18.52
CA PRO A 530 0.86 3.10 -18.18
C PRO A 530 0.74 4.46 -17.47
N ARG A 531 1.29 4.58 -16.26
CA ARG A 531 1.20 5.79 -15.42
C ARG A 531 2.57 6.32 -14.99
N THR A 532 2.63 7.58 -14.59
CA THR A 532 3.77 8.19 -13.89
C THR A 532 3.71 7.86 -12.39
N ARG A 533 4.80 8.08 -11.64
CA ARG A 533 4.81 7.93 -10.17
C ARG A 533 3.79 8.83 -9.46
N LEU A 534 3.45 9.96 -10.08
CA LEU A 534 2.41 10.87 -9.61
C LEU A 534 0.99 10.42 -10.01
N GLY A 535 0.86 9.28 -10.73
CA GLY A 535 -0.41 8.66 -11.08
C GLY A 535 -1.04 9.12 -12.40
N LYS A 536 -0.40 10.03 -13.15
CA LYS A 536 -0.91 10.51 -14.45
C LYS A 536 -0.70 9.47 -15.55
N ILE A 537 -1.67 9.30 -16.44
CA ILE A 537 -1.56 8.39 -17.59
C ILE A 537 -0.48 8.90 -18.55
N ARG A 538 0.39 7.99 -19.03
CA ARG A 538 1.40 8.26 -20.05
C ARG A 538 0.76 8.20 -21.44
N ARG A 539 -0.01 9.23 -21.80
CA ARG A 539 -0.88 9.25 -23.00
C ARG A 539 -0.21 8.89 -24.31
N HIS A 540 1.06 9.26 -24.49
CA HIS A 540 1.83 8.93 -25.70
C HIS A 540 2.01 7.42 -25.93
N LEU A 541 1.82 6.59 -24.91
CA LEU A 541 1.88 5.12 -25.01
C LEU A 541 0.50 4.51 -25.32
N LEU A 542 -0.60 5.27 -25.19
CA LEU A 542 -1.95 4.72 -25.35
C LEU A 542 -2.24 4.27 -26.78
N ALA A 543 -1.74 4.98 -27.80
CA ALA A 543 -1.97 4.62 -29.19
C ALA A 543 -1.37 3.24 -29.53
N GLU A 544 -0.12 3.00 -29.09
CA GLU A 544 0.55 1.71 -29.28
C GLU A 544 -0.21 0.56 -28.59
N GLU A 545 -0.62 0.78 -27.34
CA GLU A 545 -1.38 -0.22 -26.55
C GLU A 545 -2.79 -0.45 -27.12
N TYR A 546 -3.45 0.61 -27.63
CA TYR A 546 -4.76 0.54 -28.26
C TYR A 546 -4.72 -0.30 -29.54
N HIS A 547 -3.75 -0.06 -30.43
CA HIS A 547 -3.56 -0.88 -31.63
C HIS A 547 -3.22 -2.33 -31.30
N ALA A 548 -2.40 -2.56 -30.27
CA ALA A 548 -2.08 -3.90 -29.81
C ALA A 548 -3.35 -4.66 -29.36
N ALA A 549 -4.27 -3.98 -28.68
CA ALA A 549 -5.53 -4.54 -28.21
C ALA A 549 -6.60 -4.69 -29.32
N GLN A 550 -6.65 -3.80 -30.33
CA GLN A 550 -7.60 -3.89 -31.45
C GLN A 550 -7.28 -5.00 -32.47
N GLY A 551 -6.01 -5.36 -32.65
CA GLY A 551 -5.54 -6.30 -33.69
C GLY A 551 -5.98 -7.77 -33.52
N GLY A 552 -7.04 -8.07 -32.77
CA GLY A 552 -7.51 -9.44 -32.54
C GLY A 552 -6.60 -10.28 -31.63
N LYS A 553 -5.53 -9.69 -31.08
CA LYS A 553 -4.95 -10.15 -29.83
C LYS A 553 -5.87 -9.67 -28.69
N THR A 554 -7.11 -10.18 -28.66
CA THR A 554 -7.67 -10.54 -27.36
C THR A 554 -6.60 -11.40 -26.72
N ASP A 555 -5.93 -10.89 -25.69
CA ASP A 555 -5.05 -11.70 -24.85
C ASP A 555 -5.88 -12.93 -24.46
N GLU A 556 -5.71 -14.05 -25.19
CA GLU A 556 -5.84 -15.35 -24.55
C GLU A 556 -5.00 -15.18 -23.29
N ALA A 557 -5.63 -15.35 -22.12
CA ALA A 557 -4.96 -15.25 -20.84
C ALA A 557 -3.56 -15.83 -20.98
N ARG A 558 -2.55 -14.95 -20.91
CA ARG A 558 -1.18 -15.24 -21.31
C ARG A 558 -0.84 -16.60 -20.71
N LYS A 559 -0.45 -17.61 -21.50
CA LYS A 559 -0.19 -18.93 -20.89
C LYS A 559 1.13 -18.91 -20.12
N GLU A 560 2.10 -18.15 -20.63
CA GLU A 560 3.44 -18.04 -20.07
C GLU A 560 3.59 -16.86 -19.10
N PRO A 561 4.48 -16.96 -18.08
CA PRO A 561 4.84 -15.85 -17.20
C PRO A 561 5.33 -14.61 -17.96
N LEU A 562 5.03 -13.43 -17.42
CA LEU A 562 5.49 -12.14 -17.97
C LEU A 562 7.03 -12.08 -18.01
N PRO A 563 7.66 -11.90 -19.18
CA PRO A 563 9.10 -11.71 -19.30
C PRO A 563 9.54 -10.43 -18.57
N LEU A 564 10.75 -10.46 -18.01
CA LEU A 564 11.31 -9.33 -17.29
C LEU A 564 11.34 -8.04 -18.12
N GLU A 565 11.63 -8.13 -19.42
CA GLU A 565 11.78 -6.96 -20.28
C GLU A 565 10.47 -6.20 -20.48
N GLU A 566 9.34 -6.92 -20.43
CA GLU A 566 7.98 -6.37 -20.56
C GLU A 566 7.42 -5.83 -19.24
N MET A 567 8.10 -6.06 -18.12
CA MET A 567 7.66 -5.59 -16.83
C MET A 567 7.81 -4.08 -16.65
N SER A 568 6.94 -3.51 -15.82
CA SER A 568 7.06 -2.13 -15.38
C SER A 568 8.43 -1.89 -14.73
N GLY A 569 8.89 -0.64 -14.76
CA GLY A 569 10.14 -0.29 -14.08
C GLY A 569 10.09 -0.55 -12.57
N GLU A 570 8.90 -0.51 -11.96
CA GLU A 570 8.69 -0.85 -10.54
C GLU A 570 8.91 -2.33 -10.26
N ASP A 571 8.34 -3.19 -11.12
CA ASP A 571 8.46 -4.64 -10.98
C ASP A 571 9.89 -5.11 -11.23
N ARG A 572 10.57 -4.51 -12.23
CA ARG A 572 11.98 -4.80 -12.47
C ARG A 572 12.88 -4.36 -11.32
N ALA A 573 12.65 -3.17 -10.76
CA ALA A 573 13.40 -2.69 -9.60
C ALA A 573 13.17 -3.60 -8.39
N LEU A 574 11.96 -4.10 -8.23
CA LEU A 574 11.63 -5.05 -7.17
C LEU A 574 12.36 -6.39 -7.37
N LEU A 575 12.41 -6.89 -8.60
CA LEU A 575 13.12 -8.13 -8.95
C LEU A 575 14.64 -7.98 -9.04
N ALA A 576 15.19 -6.78 -8.82
CA ALA A 576 16.63 -6.61 -8.61
C ALA A 576 17.09 -7.13 -7.24
N ASN A 577 16.16 -7.26 -6.29
CA ASN A 577 16.41 -7.91 -5.01
C ASN A 577 16.51 -9.44 -5.18
N SER A 578 17.53 -10.07 -4.60
CA SER A 578 17.84 -11.49 -4.81
C SER A 578 16.75 -12.44 -4.29
N ALA A 579 16.15 -12.13 -3.13
CA ALA A 579 15.07 -12.94 -2.57
C ALA A 579 13.77 -12.81 -3.38
N ALA A 580 13.41 -11.59 -3.80
CA ALA A 580 12.27 -11.35 -4.67
C ALA A 580 12.49 -12.02 -6.04
N ARG A 581 13.71 -11.94 -6.59
CA ARG A 581 14.07 -12.62 -7.84
C ARG A 581 13.91 -14.13 -7.75
N SER A 582 14.48 -14.73 -6.72
CA SER A 582 14.39 -16.18 -6.45
C SER A 582 12.93 -16.63 -6.30
N THR A 583 12.11 -15.82 -5.60
CA THR A 583 10.68 -16.10 -5.43
C THR A 583 9.92 -16.01 -6.76
N TRP A 584 10.16 -14.98 -7.56
CA TRP A 584 9.52 -14.82 -8.87
C TRP A 584 9.87 -15.96 -9.82
N ASP A 585 11.14 -16.36 -9.89
CA ASP A 585 11.58 -17.45 -10.75
C ASP A 585 10.92 -18.78 -10.33
N TRP A 586 10.77 -19.01 -9.03
CA TRP A 586 10.04 -20.16 -8.50
C TRP A 586 8.55 -20.12 -8.86
N PHE A 587 7.87 -19.00 -8.63
CA PHE A 587 6.47 -18.83 -9.01
C PHE A 587 6.26 -19.00 -10.51
N SER A 588 7.17 -18.46 -11.33
CA SER A 588 7.11 -18.54 -12.79
C SER A 588 7.18 -19.98 -13.27
N HIS A 589 7.93 -20.83 -12.57
CA HIS A 589 8.00 -22.26 -12.88
C HIS A 589 6.79 -23.03 -12.34
N ARG A 590 6.35 -22.76 -11.10
CA ARG A 590 5.24 -23.46 -10.43
C ARG A 590 3.89 -23.17 -11.07
N TYR A 591 3.68 -21.95 -11.53
CA TYR A 591 2.44 -21.48 -12.13
C TYR A 591 2.64 -21.10 -13.61
N ALA A 592 3.52 -21.85 -14.29
CA ALA A 592 3.90 -21.63 -15.69
C ALA A 592 2.74 -21.73 -16.68
N ASP A 593 1.65 -22.39 -16.28
CA ASP A 593 0.43 -22.60 -17.06
C ASP A 593 -0.66 -21.52 -16.80
N LYS A 594 -0.41 -20.61 -15.85
CA LYS A 594 -1.39 -19.63 -15.36
C LYS A 594 -1.10 -18.19 -15.76
N GLY A 595 -0.10 -17.93 -16.60
CA GLY A 595 0.16 -16.56 -17.07
C GLY A 595 0.61 -15.60 -15.99
N LEU A 596 1.57 -16.03 -15.16
CA LEU A 596 1.98 -15.26 -14.00
C LEU A 596 2.41 -13.83 -14.37
N THR A 597 1.79 -12.84 -13.71
CA THR A 597 2.18 -11.43 -13.75
C THR A 597 2.41 -10.93 -12.33
N PRO A 598 3.13 -9.81 -12.12
CA PRO A 598 3.22 -9.17 -10.80
C PRO A 598 1.84 -8.83 -10.22
N ASP A 599 0.86 -8.47 -11.04
CA ASP A 599 -0.48 -8.12 -10.56
C ASP A 599 -1.41 -9.33 -10.35
N SER A 600 -0.95 -10.55 -10.68
CA SER A 600 -1.71 -11.77 -10.49
C SER A 600 -2.09 -11.94 -9.01
N ARG A 601 -3.38 -12.14 -8.77
CA ARG A 601 -3.93 -12.35 -7.44
C ARG A 601 -3.65 -13.77 -6.97
N LEU A 602 -3.12 -13.89 -5.76
CA LEU A 602 -2.68 -15.18 -5.21
C LEU A 602 -3.86 -16.15 -5.07
N GLN A 603 -5.02 -15.66 -4.60
CA GLN A 603 -6.20 -16.51 -4.39
C GLN A 603 -7.01 -16.79 -5.66
N SER A 604 -7.40 -15.75 -6.42
CA SER A 604 -8.31 -15.92 -7.55
C SER A 604 -7.61 -16.47 -8.80
N ASP A 605 -6.37 -16.05 -9.04
CA ASP A 605 -5.70 -16.33 -10.32
C ASP A 605 -4.79 -17.55 -10.17
N LEU A 606 -4.04 -17.61 -9.07
CA LEU A 606 -3.11 -18.72 -8.80
C LEU A 606 -3.75 -19.86 -8.01
N GLY A 607 -4.93 -19.66 -7.41
CA GLY A 607 -5.62 -20.68 -6.62
C GLY A 607 -4.90 -21.01 -5.31
N ILE A 608 -4.08 -20.09 -4.79
CA ILE A 608 -3.35 -20.27 -3.53
C ILE A 608 -4.35 -20.16 -2.38
N ASP A 609 -4.76 -21.31 -1.86
CA ASP A 609 -5.61 -21.40 -0.69
C ASP A 609 -4.79 -21.34 0.62
N SER A 610 -5.47 -21.41 1.75
CA SER A 610 -4.86 -21.41 3.09
C SER A 610 -3.81 -22.50 3.31
N LEU A 611 -3.88 -23.62 2.58
CA LEU A 611 -2.93 -24.73 2.67
C LEU A 611 -1.75 -24.50 1.73
N GLU A 612 -2.01 -24.04 0.53
CA GLU A 612 -0.98 -23.70 -0.46
C GLU A 612 -0.07 -22.57 0.06
N TRP A 613 -0.61 -21.66 0.87
CA TRP A 613 0.17 -20.64 1.59
C TRP A 613 1.23 -21.22 2.53
N LEU A 614 0.98 -22.38 3.15
CA LEU A 614 2.00 -23.07 3.94
C LEU A 614 3.16 -23.51 3.04
N THR A 615 2.86 -24.13 1.90
CA THR A 615 3.86 -24.53 0.91
C THR A 615 4.67 -23.33 0.43
N VAL A 616 3.98 -22.27 0.04
CA VAL A 616 4.59 -21.02 -0.44
C VAL A 616 5.52 -20.42 0.60
N THR A 617 5.07 -20.32 1.86
CA THR A 617 5.89 -19.73 2.94
C THR A 617 7.13 -20.57 3.24
N VAL A 618 6.99 -21.91 3.26
CA VAL A 618 8.12 -22.81 3.49
C VAL A 618 9.12 -22.76 2.33
N GLU A 619 8.66 -22.81 1.09
CA GLU A 619 9.53 -22.73 -0.09
C GLU A 619 10.24 -21.38 -0.18
N ILE A 620 9.55 -20.29 0.11
CA ILE A 620 10.18 -18.96 0.21
C ILE A 620 11.24 -18.99 1.30
N GLY A 621 10.92 -19.45 2.51
CA GLY A 621 11.88 -19.54 3.62
C GLY A 621 13.09 -20.41 3.32
N GLN A 622 12.93 -21.54 2.63
CA GLN A 622 14.03 -22.42 2.23
C GLN A 622 14.92 -21.80 1.14
N ARG A 623 14.33 -21.05 0.21
CA ARG A 623 15.04 -20.47 -0.94
C ARG A 623 15.69 -19.13 -0.64
N THR A 624 15.07 -18.33 0.22
CA THR A 624 15.49 -16.95 0.50
C THR A 624 16.00 -16.77 1.93
N GLY A 625 15.75 -17.73 2.83
CA GLY A 625 16.06 -17.61 4.25
C GLY A 625 15.09 -16.73 5.04
N ILE A 626 14.06 -16.19 4.39
CA ILE A 626 13.13 -15.20 4.96
C ILE A 626 11.86 -15.86 5.49
N GLU A 627 11.54 -15.57 6.75
CA GLU A 627 10.28 -15.97 7.36
C GLU A 627 9.20 -14.89 7.16
N LEU A 628 8.04 -15.28 6.62
CA LEU A 628 6.90 -14.38 6.44
C LEU A 628 5.97 -14.45 7.65
N ASP A 629 5.68 -13.29 8.26
CA ASP A 629 4.74 -13.18 9.38
C ASP A 629 3.30 -13.52 8.94
N GLU A 630 2.55 -14.22 9.79
CA GLU A 630 1.13 -14.58 9.56
C GLU A 630 0.24 -13.35 9.31
N GLU A 631 0.49 -12.23 10.01
CA GLU A 631 -0.26 -10.99 9.82
C GLU A 631 0.03 -10.37 8.45
N VAL A 632 1.28 -10.51 7.98
CA VAL A 632 1.73 -9.99 6.69
C VAL A 632 1.15 -10.83 5.55
N ILE A 633 1.17 -12.17 5.67
CA ILE A 633 0.57 -13.11 4.70
C ILE A 633 -0.92 -12.78 4.46
N ALA A 634 -1.66 -12.46 5.52
CA ALA A 634 -3.09 -12.15 5.43
C ALA A 634 -3.42 -10.87 4.64
N GLU A 635 -2.45 -9.97 4.48
CA GLU A 635 -2.60 -8.70 3.76
C GLU A 635 -2.15 -8.78 2.30
N VAL A 636 -1.43 -9.83 1.91
CA VAL A 636 -0.92 -10.03 0.54
C VAL A 636 -2.05 -10.40 -0.40
N LYS A 637 -2.27 -9.59 -1.44
CA LYS A 637 -3.32 -9.84 -2.45
C LYS A 637 -2.76 -10.29 -3.79
N SER A 638 -1.62 -9.73 -4.19
CA SER A 638 -0.96 -9.97 -5.47
C SER A 638 0.46 -10.54 -5.32
N VAL A 639 1.01 -11.06 -6.41
CA VAL A 639 2.42 -11.49 -6.48
C VAL A 639 3.35 -10.31 -6.20
N ARG A 640 3.04 -9.11 -6.70
CA ARG A 640 3.78 -7.87 -6.45
C ARG A 640 3.85 -7.54 -4.96
N ASP A 641 2.72 -7.65 -4.25
CA ASP A 641 2.69 -7.42 -2.79
C ASP A 641 3.64 -8.38 -2.07
N LEU A 642 3.61 -9.67 -2.46
CA LEU A 642 4.47 -10.71 -1.87
C LEU A 642 5.95 -10.41 -2.10
N LEU A 643 6.30 -10.10 -3.35
CA LEU A 643 7.67 -9.76 -3.72
C LEU A 643 8.17 -8.51 -3.00
N GLN A 644 7.34 -7.48 -2.82
CA GLN A 644 7.68 -6.26 -2.08
C GLN A 644 8.02 -6.56 -0.63
N ILE A 645 7.21 -7.40 0.02
CA ILE A 645 7.47 -7.83 1.39
C ILE A 645 8.80 -8.57 1.47
N ILE A 646 9.02 -9.57 0.60
CA ILE A 646 10.25 -10.37 0.59
C ILE A 646 11.49 -9.49 0.34
N ALA A 647 11.41 -8.56 -0.61
CA ALA A 647 12.51 -7.63 -0.87
C ALA A 647 12.82 -6.72 0.32
N THR A 648 11.79 -6.27 1.03
CA THR A 648 11.94 -5.46 2.25
C THR A 648 12.61 -6.28 3.35
N GLU A 649 12.17 -7.52 3.53
CA GLU A 649 12.68 -8.45 4.55
C GLU A 649 14.16 -8.83 4.36
N GLU A 650 14.62 -9.00 3.11
CA GLU A 650 16.02 -9.33 2.80
C GLU A 650 16.96 -8.16 3.11
N GLN A 651 16.59 -6.94 2.71
CA GLN A 651 17.41 -5.74 2.89
C GLN A 651 17.67 -5.42 4.37
N GLU A 652 16.80 -5.87 5.26
CA GLU A 652 16.85 -5.57 6.69
C GLU A 652 17.41 -6.74 7.54
N GLY A 653 17.91 -7.81 6.91
CA GLY A 653 18.51 -8.94 7.61
C GLY A 653 17.49 -9.78 8.40
N GLY A 654 16.40 -10.17 7.73
CA GLY A 654 15.23 -10.87 8.28
C GLY A 654 15.50 -12.01 9.27
N ALA A 655 14.46 -12.35 10.04
CA ALA A 655 14.51 -13.46 10.99
C ALA A 655 14.83 -14.76 10.24
N SER A 656 15.82 -15.51 10.74
CA SER A 656 16.19 -16.81 10.18
C SER A 656 15.00 -17.76 10.30
N PHE A 657 14.58 -18.31 9.16
CA PHE A 657 13.50 -19.29 9.05
C PHE A 657 13.59 -20.37 10.15
N SER A 658 12.60 -20.40 11.05
CA SER A 658 12.59 -21.21 12.26
C SER A 658 12.11 -22.67 12.11
N GLY A 659 12.09 -23.20 10.88
CA GLY A 659 11.84 -24.61 10.58
C GLY A 659 10.36 -24.98 10.34
N GLU A 660 10.10 -26.26 10.12
CA GLU A 660 8.76 -26.74 9.72
C GLU A 660 7.75 -26.74 10.90
N PRO A 661 6.54 -26.16 10.74
CA PRO A 661 5.54 -26.02 11.80
C PRO A 661 5.07 -27.32 12.46
N LEU A 662 5.24 -28.46 11.77
CA LEU A 662 4.86 -29.79 12.25
C LEU A 662 6.04 -30.56 12.86
N GLU A 663 7.29 -30.14 12.63
CA GLU A 663 8.47 -30.79 13.22
C GLU A 663 8.78 -30.25 14.62
N LYS A 664 8.67 -28.93 14.78
CA LYS A 664 8.91 -28.24 16.05
C LYS A 664 7.78 -27.27 16.37
N PRO A 665 6.57 -27.78 16.68
CA PRO A 665 5.38 -26.95 16.83
C PRO A 665 5.48 -25.94 17.97
N GLU A 666 6.33 -26.18 18.98
CA GLU A 666 6.51 -25.22 20.07
C GLU A 666 7.42 -24.05 19.69
N GLU A 667 8.40 -24.22 18.78
CA GLU A 667 9.33 -23.16 18.35
C GLU A 667 8.61 -22.10 17.49
N VAL A 668 7.62 -22.52 16.69
CA VAL A 668 6.77 -21.65 15.84
C VAL A 668 5.74 -20.85 16.63
N LEU A 669 5.35 -21.32 17.83
CA LEU A 669 4.39 -20.60 18.68
C LEU A 669 5.09 -19.52 19.52
N SER A 670 4.59 -18.28 19.44
CA SER A 670 5.05 -17.18 20.30
C SER A 670 4.86 -17.48 21.80
N ASP A 671 5.60 -16.78 22.67
CA ASP A 671 5.49 -16.96 24.12
C ASP A 671 4.09 -16.66 24.67
N GLN A 672 3.31 -15.81 24.00
CA GLN A 672 1.91 -15.57 24.35
C GLN A 672 1.01 -16.74 23.94
N GLN A 673 1.24 -17.32 22.75
CA GLN A 673 0.53 -18.50 22.26
C GLN A 673 0.81 -19.74 23.11
N ARG A 674 2.07 -19.98 23.52
CA ARG A 674 2.46 -21.10 24.40
C ARG A 674 1.74 -21.10 25.74
N ARG A 675 1.28 -19.94 26.25
CA ARG A 675 0.49 -19.85 27.50
C ARG A 675 -0.86 -20.57 27.42
N TRP A 676 -1.38 -20.75 26.21
CA TRP A 676 -2.63 -21.48 25.98
C TRP A 676 -2.43 -22.97 26.16
N LEU A 677 -1.27 -23.53 25.84
CA LEU A 677 -0.94 -24.95 26.00
C LEU A 677 -0.66 -25.38 27.46
N ARG A 678 -0.63 -24.44 28.41
CA ARG A 678 -0.36 -24.74 29.81
C ARG A 678 -1.63 -25.26 30.52
N PRO A 679 -1.59 -26.42 31.20
CA PRO A 679 -2.75 -26.91 31.94
C PRO A 679 -3.15 -25.94 33.05
N ALA A 680 -4.44 -25.97 33.40
CA ALA A 680 -4.98 -25.26 34.54
C ALA A 680 -4.29 -25.72 35.85
N GLY A 681 -3.95 -24.77 36.74
CA GLY A 681 -3.43 -25.11 38.07
C GLY A 681 -4.50 -25.82 38.93
N PRO A 682 -4.13 -26.42 40.09
CA PRO A 682 -5.00 -27.31 40.86
C PRO A 682 -6.36 -26.67 41.22
N LEU A 683 -6.33 -25.40 41.66
CA LEU A 683 -7.53 -24.65 42.03
C LEU A 683 -8.46 -24.38 40.84
N LEU A 684 -7.88 -24.09 39.68
CA LEU A 684 -8.63 -23.83 38.45
C LEU A 684 -9.16 -25.14 37.81
N GLY A 685 -8.48 -26.27 38.02
CA GLY A 685 -8.93 -27.60 37.61
C GLY A 685 -10.19 -28.08 38.35
N HIS A 686 -10.35 -27.71 39.62
CA HIS A 686 -11.60 -27.95 40.36
C HIS A 686 -12.76 -27.12 39.80
N VAL A 687 -12.52 -25.83 39.51
CA VAL A 687 -13.52 -24.95 38.86
C VAL A 687 -13.92 -25.49 37.49
N GLN A 688 -12.94 -25.96 36.70
CA GLN A 688 -13.18 -26.60 35.40
C GLN A 688 -14.07 -27.85 35.54
N SER A 689 -13.79 -28.72 36.53
CA SER A 689 -14.61 -29.91 36.79
C SER A 689 -16.04 -29.56 37.18
N MET A 690 -16.24 -28.53 38.02
CA MET A 690 -17.56 -28.02 38.36
C MET A 690 -18.29 -27.44 37.15
N ALA A 691 -17.59 -26.69 36.30
CA ALA A 691 -18.16 -26.10 35.09
C ALA A 691 -18.63 -27.18 34.11
N PHE A 692 -17.86 -28.24 33.90
CA PHE A 692 -18.27 -29.37 33.05
C PHE A 692 -19.45 -30.15 33.65
N ALA A 693 -19.46 -30.38 34.97
CA ALA A 693 -20.59 -31.03 35.64
C ALA A 693 -21.88 -30.19 35.52
N LEU A 694 -21.77 -28.87 35.68
CA LEU A 694 -22.87 -27.94 35.49
C LEU A 694 -23.36 -27.93 34.03
N ASN A 695 -22.45 -27.87 33.05
CA ASN A 695 -22.80 -27.96 31.64
C ASN A 695 -23.55 -29.27 31.34
N ARG A 696 -23.06 -30.41 31.82
CA ARG A 696 -23.73 -31.71 31.65
C ARG A 696 -25.14 -31.71 32.25
N LEU A 697 -25.30 -31.15 33.46
CA LEU A 697 -26.61 -31.07 34.12
C LEU A 697 -27.58 -30.17 33.34
N LEU A 698 -27.14 -28.98 32.92
CA LEU A 698 -27.97 -28.03 32.17
C LEU A 698 -28.37 -28.59 30.81
N THR A 699 -27.43 -29.21 30.08
CA THR A 699 -27.69 -29.79 28.76
C THR A 699 -28.69 -30.94 28.87
N LYS A 700 -28.53 -31.87 29.84
CA LYS A 700 -29.48 -32.97 30.06
C LYS A 700 -30.85 -32.52 30.61
N ALA A 701 -30.90 -31.40 31.33
CA ALA A 701 -32.15 -30.85 31.85
C ALA A 701 -32.95 -30.08 30.78
N TYR A 702 -32.26 -29.49 29.80
CA TYR A 702 -32.88 -28.65 28.79
C TYR A 702 -33.15 -29.39 27.46
N PHE A 703 -32.33 -30.37 27.11
CA PHE A 703 -32.41 -31.14 25.87
C PHE A 703 -32.62 -32.63 26.14
N ASP A 704 -33.32 -33.32 25.24
CA ASP A 704 -33.41 -34.79 25.20
C ASP A 704 -32.17 -35.33 24.47
N VAL A 705 -31.12 -35.69 25.22
CA VAL A 705 -29.81 -36.06 24.64
C VAL A 705 -29.65 -37.57 24.56
N GLU A 706 -29.57 -38.09 23.35
CA GLU A 706 -29.26 -39.49 23.03
C GLU A 706 -27.77 -39.62 22.69
N ILE A 707 -27.05 -40.51 23.38
CA ILE A 707 -25.62 -40.72 23.19
C ILE A 707 -25.37 -42.21 22.92
N SER A 708 -24.69 -42.52 21.82
CA SER A 708 -24.28 -43.89 21.45
C SER A 708 -22.80 -43.94 21.05
N GLY A 709 -22.20 -45.13 21.17
CA GLY A 709 -20.82 -45.38 20.73
C GLY A 709 -19.72 -44.88 21.67
N LEU A 710 -20.03 -44.52 22.93
CA LEU A 710 -19.00 -44.08 23.90
C LEU A 710 -17.91 -45.13 24.17
N ASP A 711 -18.24 -46.42 24.01
CA ASP A 711 -17.29 -47.53 24.17
C ASP A 711 -16.21 -47.56 23.06
N ASN A 712 -16.40 -46.79 21.98
CA ASN A 712 -15.44 -46.66 20.88
C ASN A 712 -14.31 -45.65 21.18
N LEU A 713 -14.35 -44.96 22.33
CA LEU A 713 -13.30 -44.03 22.74
C LEU A 713 -12.04 -44.80 23.17
N PRO A 714 -10.86 -44.55 22.53
CA PRO A 714 -9.62 -45.20 22.93
C PRO A 714 -9.17 -44.82 24.34
N ASP A 715 -8.47 -45.73 25.03
CA ASP A 715 -7.85 -45.46 26.35
C ASP A 715 -6.67 -44.45 26.25
N GLY A 716 -6.06 -44.35 25.06
CA GLY A 716 -4.96 -43.43 24.73
C GLY A 716 -5.43 -42.05 24.27
N HIS A 717 -4.49 -41.25 23.73
CA HIS A 717 -4.85 -39.98 23.12
C HIS A 717 -5.51 -40.21 21.75
N CYS A 718 -6.54 -39.45 21.43
CA CYS A 718 -7.28 -39.54 20.18
C CYS A 718 -7.66 -38.17 19.62
N VAL A 719 -7.98 -38.15 18.34
CA VAL A 719 -8.59 -36.99 17.68
C VAL A 719 -10.09 -37.24 17.55
N LEU A 720 -10.91 -36.36 18.11
CA LEU A 720 -12.35 -36.35 17.89
C LEU A 720 -12.64 -35.41 16.72
N ALA A 721 -13.22 -35.96 15.64
CA ALA A 721 -13.55 -35.22 14.42
C ALA A 721 -15.08 -35.09 14.27
N PRO A 722 -15.73 -34.12 14.95
CA PRO A 722 -17.16 -33.89 14.82
C PRO A 722 -17.54 -33.09 13.57
N ASN A 723 -18.74 -33.32 13.03
CA ASN A 723 -19.40 -32.36 12.15
C ASN A 723 -19.78 -31.07 12.90
N HIS A 724 -19.90 -29.94 12.21
CA HIS A 724 -20.10 -28.63 12.83
C HIS A 724 -21.35 -27.88 12.32
N LEU A 725 -22.47 -28.09 13.02
CA LEU A 725 -23.78 -27.59 12.67
C LEU A 725 -24.19 -26.30 13.42
N SER A 726 -23.82 -26.16 14.70
CA SER A 726 -24.29 -25.09 15.57
C SER A 726 -23.22 -24.63 16.59
N SER A 727 -23.44 -23.47 17.21
CA SER A 727 -22.65 -23.07 18.39
C SER A 727 -22.89 -23.95 19.61
N LEU A 728 -23.93 -24.80 19.61
CA LEU A 728 -24.18 -25.77 20.68
C LEU A 728 -23.22 -26.95 20.64
N ASP A 729 -22.62 -27.28 19.49
CA ASP A 729 -21.89 -28.53 19.29
C ASP A 729 -20.76 -28.74 20.32
N PRO A 730 -19.87 -27.75 20.60
CA PRO A 730 -18.83 -27.95 21.61
C PRO A 730 -19.38 -28.19 23.01
N LEU A 731 -20.50 -27.55 23.38
CA LEU A 731 -21.14 -27.71 24.69
C LEU A 731 -21.78 -29.10 24.84
N VAL A 732 -22.39 -29.58 23.76
CA VAL A 732 -23.08 -30.87 23.67
C VAL A 732 -22.06 -32.02 23.71
N ILE A 733 -20.97 -31.94 22.92
CA ILE A 733 -19.87 -32.92 23.00
C ILE A 733 -19.26 -32.90 24.41
N ALA A 734 -19.01 -31.71 24.98
CA ALA A 734 -18.46 -31.61 26.33
C ALA A 734 -19.39 -32.18 27.40
N ALA A 735 -20.70 -32.16 27.20
CA ALA A 735 -21.66 -32.82 28.09
C ALA A 735 -21.68 -34.35 27.90
N ALA A 736 -21.34 -34.86 26.72
CA ALA A 736 -21.36 -36.28 26.39
C ALA A 736 -20.14 -37.05 26.91
N LEU A 737 -18.93 -36.47 26.79
CA LEU A 737 -17.68 -37.13 27.14
C LEU A 737 -17.54 -37.45 28.64
N PRO A 738 -16.91 -38.58 29.02
CA PRO A 738 -16.56 -38.87 30.41
C PRO A 738 -15.61 -37.83 31.00
N GLN A 739 -15.68 -37.62 32.32
CA GLN A 739 -14.90 -36.57 33.00
C GLN A 739 -13.38 -36.80 32.88
N GLU A 740 -12.94 -38.07 32.87
CA GLU A 740 -11.52 -38.43 32.73
C GLU A 740 -10.99 -38.14 31.32
N VAL A 741 -11.84 -38.30 30.29
CA VAL A 741 -11.52 -37.94 28.90
C VAL A 741 -11.47 -36.41 28.76
N LEU A 742 -12.48 -35.70 29.27
CA LEU A 742 -12.59 -34.24 29.19
C LEU A 742 -11.39 -33.49 29.77
N LYS A 743 -10.85 -33.95 30.90
CA LYS A 743 -9.67 -33.33 31.54
C LYS A 743 -8.44 -33.34 30.62
N LYS A 744 -8.35 -34.35 29.73
CA LYS A 744 -7.26 -34.52 28.76
C LYS A 744 -7.60 -33.93 27.39
N THR A 745 -8.81 -33.41 27.19
CA THR A 745 -9.29 -32.89 25.91
C THR A 745 -9.02 -31.41 25.74
N TRP A 746 -8.46 -31.08 24.58
CA TRP A 746 -8.19 -29.74 24.09
C TRP A 746 -9.03 -29.45 22.84
N TRP A 747 -9.42 -28.19 22.66
CA TRP A 747 -10.40 -27.81 21.65
C TRP A 747 -9.83 -26.75 20.72
N GLY A 748 -10.03 -26.93 19.41
CA GLY A 748 -9.81 -25.86 18.45
C GLY A 748 -10.93 -24.81 18.50
N GLY A 749 -10.64 -23.58 18.93
CA GLY A 749 -11.62 -22.51 19.06
C GLY A 749 -11.36 -21.32 18.13
N TRP A 750 -12.37 -20.89 17.36
CA TRP A 750 -12.21 -19.76 16.43
C TRP A 750 -11.94 -18.42 17.14
N THR A 751 -10.84 -17.75 16.77
CA THR A 751 -10.35 -16.47 17.33
C THR A 751 -11.41 -15.35 17.35
N GLY A 752 -12.26 -15.28 16.33
CA GLY A 752 -13.25 -14.22 16.16
C GLY A 752 -14.39 -14.20 17.19
N ILE A 753 -14.68 -15.33 17.87
CA ILE A 753 -15.76 -15.43 18.87
C ILE A 753 -15.22 -15.85 20.24
N ALA A 754 -14.37 -16.87 20.30
CA ALA A 754 -13.91 -17.45 21.56
C ALA A 754 -12.89 -16.56 22.31
N PHE A 755 -12.25 -15.59 21.65
CA PHE A 755 -11.15 -14.81 22.24
C PHE A 755 -11.30 -13.28 22.13
N GLY A 756 -12.43 -12.81 21.57
CA GLY A 756 -12.70 -11.38 21.33
C GLY A 756 -13.06 -10.55 22.57
N ASN A 757 -13.39 -11.19 23.71
CA ASN A 757 -13.78 -10.52 24.96
C ASN A 757 -13.04 -11.17 26.17
N PRO A 758 -12.54 -10.39 27.16
CA PRO A 758 -11.92 -10.91 28.38
C PRO A 758 -12.73 -11.99 29.12
N LEU A 759 -14.06 -11.89 29.16
CA LEU A 759 -14.94 -12.88 29.80
C LEU A 759 -14.96 -14.20 29.03
N VAL A 760 -15.16 -14.14 27.71
CA VAL A 760 -15.19 -15.33 26.85
C VAL A 760 -13.82 -16.00 26.82
N ARG A 761 -12.74 -15.21 26.84
CA ARG A 761 -11.36 -15.69 26.95
C ARG A 761 -11.11 -16.48 28.24
N ALA A 762 -11.69 -16.05 29.36
CA ALA A 762 -11.61 -16.79 30.62
C ALA A 762 -12.38 -18.13 30.54
N ILE A 763 -13.55 -18.15 29.90
CA ILE A 763 -14.34 -19.37 29.66
C ILE A 763 -13.60 -20.33 28.73
N SER A 764 -13.01 -19.84 27.64
CA SER A 764 -12.18 -20.65 26.73
C SER A 764 -10.97 -21.27 27.42
N ARG A 765 -10.36 -20.55 28.37
CA ARG A 765 -9.27 -21.08 29.19
C ARG A 765 -9.75 -22.18 30.15
N LEU A 766 -10.95 -22.07 30.71
CA LEU A 766 -11.56 -23.13 31.51
C LEU A 766 -11.92 -24.36 30.66
N GLY A 767 -12.20 -24.17 29.37
CA GLY A 767 -12.51 -25.24 28.43
C GLY A 767 -11.32 -25.90 27.75
N ASN A 768 -10.05 -25.55 28.08
CA ASN A 768 -8.86 -25.99 27.32
C ASN A 768 -8.95 -25.68 25.81
N ALA A 769 -9.56 -24.56 25.44
CA ALA A 769 -9.66 -24.14 24.04
C ALA A 769 -8.40 -23.36 23.63
N VAL A 770 -7.78 -23.77 22.51
CA VAL A 770 -6.69 -23.04 21.86
C VAL A 770 -7.23 -22.15 20.74
N PRO A 771 -6.63 -20.97 20.53
CA PRO A 771 -7.03 -20.08 19.45
C PRO A 771 -6.62 -20.67 18.10
N ILE A 772 -7.60 -20.88 17.22
CA ILE A 772 -7.42 -21.34 15.84
C ILE A 772 -8.05 -20.30 14.91
N ASP A 773 -7.30 -19.87 13.90
CA ASP A 773 -7.83 -19.01 12.84
C ASP A 773 -7.60 -19.66 11.47
N PRO A 774 -8.65 -20.25 10.86
CA PRO A 774 -8.51 -20.96 9.59
C PRO A 774 -8.26 -20.02 8.40
N LYS A 775 -8.29 -18.69 8.59
CA LYS A 775 -8.07 -17.71 7.51
C LYS A 775 -6.78 -16.90 7.68
N ARG A 776 -6.39 -16.59 8.92
CA ARG A 776 -5.29 -15.67 9.21
C ARG A 776 -4.08 -16.31 9.86
N ALA A 777 -4.22 -17.48 10.48
CA ALA A 777 -3.20 -18.05 11.35
C ALA A 777 -3.12 -19.58 11.17
N VAL A 778 -2.98 -20.02 9.92
CA VAL A 778 -3.03 -21.44 9.55
C VAL A 778 -1.84 -22.19 10.13
N ILE A 779 -0.66 -21.58 10.12
CA ILE A 779 0.60 -22.17 10.61
C ILE A 779 0.51 -22.39 12.12
N SER A 780 0.15 -21.36 12.87
CA SER A 780 -0.01 -21.45 14.34
C SER A 780 -1.16 -22.37 14.73
N SER A 781 -2.24 -22.44 13.95
CA SER A 781 -3.35 -23.38 14.17
C SER A 781 -2.92 -24.85 14.03
N LEU A 782 -2.11 -25.16 13.02
CA LEU A 782 -1.52 -26.49 12.83
C LEU A 782 -0.51 -26.81 13.93
N ALA A 783 0.34 -25.84 14.29
CA ALA A 783 1.31 -25.97 15.38
C ALA A 783 0.62 -26.23 16.73
N PHE A 784 -0.51 -25.59 17.03
CA PHE A 784 -1.30 -25.90 18.22
C PHE A 784 -1.81 -27.34 18.23
N GLY A 785 -2.39 -27.80 17.12
CA GLY A 785 -2.87 -29.19 16.99
C GLY A 785 -1.75 -30.21 17.16
N ALA A 786 -0.62 -29.99 16.47
CA ALA A 786 0.59 -30.79 16.58
C ALA A 786 1.15 -30.80 18.01
N ALA A 787 1.25 -29.64 18.68
CA ALA A 787 1.76 -29.55 20.05
C ALA A 787 0.87 -30.27 21.08
N ILE A 788 -0.45 -30.30 20.86
CA ILE A 788 -1.40 -31.01 21.72
C ILE A 788 -1.20 -32.53 21.59
N LEU A 789 -1.13 -33.03 20.35
CA LEU A 789 -0.92 -34.46 20.10
C LEU A 789 0.48 -34.92 20.52
N ASN A 790 1.50 -34.09 20.33
CA ASN A 790 2.87 -34.35 20.80
C ASN A 790 2.95 -34.48 22.34
N LYS A 791 1.99 -33.91 23.08
CA LYS A 791 1.86 -34.05 24.54
C LYS A 791 0.93 -35.18 24.96
N GLU A 792 0.57 -36.08 24.03
CA GLU A 792 -0.33 -37.21 24.24
C GLU A 792 -1.68 -36.80 24.84
N ARG A 793 -2.29 -35.74 24.29
CA ARG A 793 -3.59 -35.20 24.72
C ARG A 793 -4.64 -35.38 23.65
N ASN A 794 -5.91 -35.45 24.07
CA ASN A 794 -7.04 -35.55 23.14
C ASN A 794 -7.26 -34.20 22.45
N LEU A 795 -7.56 -34.24 21.15
CA LEU A 795 -7.83 -33.04 20.35
C LEU A 795 -9.24 -33.15 19.73
N VAL A 796 -10.12 -32.21 20.06
CA VAL A 796 -11.37 -32.00 19.31
C VAL A 796 -11.08 -31.00 18.20
N TRP A 797 -11.21 -31.47 16.96
CA TRP A 797 -10.97 -30.67 15.77
C TRP A 797 -12.19 -30.69 14.86
N PHE A 798 -12.81 -29.54 14.62
CA PHE A 798 -13.93 -29.41 13.68
C PHE A 798 -13.37 -29.27 12.25
N PRO A 799 -13.38 -30.34 11.44
CA PRO A 799 -12.65 -30.39 10.18
C PRO A 799 -13.31 -29.54 9.08
N GLU A 800 -14.58 -29.16 9.23
CA GLU A 800 -15.29 -28.27 8.30
C GLU A 800 -14.75 -26.82 8.31
N GLY A 801 -14.06 -26.41 9.39
CA GLY A 801 -13.46 -25.08 9.56
C GLY A 801 -14.46 -23.92 9.73
N ARG A 802 -15.74 -24.14 9.41
CA ARG A 802 -16.86 -23.20 9.61
C ARG A 802 -18.12 -23.98 9.96
N ARG A 803 -19.06 -23.33 10.64
CA ARG A 803 -20.40 -23.90 10.88
C ARG A 803 -21.19 -24.02 9.57
N ALA A 804 -21.96 -25.10 9.43
CA ALA A 804 -22.91 -25.28 8.34
C ALA A 804 -23.96 -24.16 8.34
N ARG A 805 -24.23 -23.59 7.15
CA ARG A 805 -25.24 -22.52 6.98
C ARG A 805 -26.64 -23.06 6.70
N ASP A 806 -26.71 -24.28 6.19
CA ASP A 806 -27.90 -24.96 5.70
C ASP A 806 -28.18 -26.28 6.44
N GLY A 807 -27.43 -26.57 7.50
CA GLY A 807 -27.54 -27.81 8.28
C GLY A 807 -26.95 -29.04 7.59
N LYS A 808 -26.31 -28.90 6.43
CA LYS A 808 -25.67 -30.01 5.70
C LYS A 808 -24.19 -30.11 6.02
N LEU A 809 -23.68 -31.35 6.05
CA LEU A 809 -22.26 -31.66 6.21
C LEU A 809 -21.44 -30.89 5.18
N GLN A 810 -20.52 -30.03 5.64
CA GLN A 810 -19.62 -29.32 4.75
C GLN A 810 -18.40 -30.18 4.39
N ARG A 811 -17.72 -29.79 3.30
CA ARG A 811 -16.46 -30.43 2.91
C ARG A 811 -15.39 -30.23 3.98
N PHE A 812 -14.71 -31.31 4.35
CA PHE A 812 -13.63 -31.28 5.33
C PHE A 812 -12.38 -30.61 4.76
N LYS A 813 -11.67 -29.87 5.61
CA LYS A 813 -10.43 -29.15 5.26
C LYS A 813 -9.22 -30.07 5.47
N PRO A 814 -8.18 -30.00 4.61
CA PRO A 814 -7.02 -30.89 4.68
C PRO A 814 -6.14 -30.73 5.94
N GLY A 815 -6.31 -29.63 6.69
CA GLY A 815 -5.44 -29.31 7.83
C GLY A 815 -5.38 -30.40 8.91
N ILE A 816 -6.50 -31.09 9.17
CA ILE A 816 -6.51 -32.22 10.11
C ILE A 816 -5.68 -33.41 9.57
N GLY A 817 -5.75 -33.64 8.26
CA GLY A 817 -4.95 -34.66 7.58
C GLY A 817 -3.45 -34.38 7.66
N LEU A 818 -3.03 -33.12 7.57
CA LEU A 818 -1.62 -32.74 7.74
C LEU A 818 -1.09 -33.06 9.14
N ILE A 819 -1.88 -32.75 10.18
CA ILE A 819 -1.50 -33.05 11.56
C ILE A 819 -1.37 -34.57 11.74
N LEU A 820 -2.37 -35.34 11.29
CA LEU A 820 -2.42 -36.81 11.44
C LEU A 820 -1.38 -37.55 10.60
N THR A 821 -0.93 -36.94 9.50
CA THR A 821 0.20 -37.40 8.69
C THR A 821 1.49 -37.40 9.51
N ARG A 822 1.69 -36.43 10.43
CA ARG A 822 2.91 -36.39 11.25
C ARG A 822 2.75 -37.05 12.63
N TYR A 823 1.58 -36.86 13.24
CA TYR A 823 1.22 -37.37 14.56
C TYR A 823 0.04 -38.33 14.41
N PRO A 824 0.30 -39.61 14.06
CA PRO A 824 -0.75 -40.59 13.82
C PRO A 824 -1.42 -40.96 15.15
N ALA A 825 -2.55 -40.31 15.43
CA ALA A 825 -3.43 -40.63 16.55
C ALA A 825 -4.72 -41.26 16.00
N PRO A 826 -5.33 -42.24 16.70
CA PRO A 826 -6.64 -42.76 16.33
C PRO A 826 -7.67 -41.64 16.22
N VAL A 827 -8.45 -41.63 15.13
CA VAL A 827 -9.47 -40.61 14.87
C VAL A 827 -10.84 -41.21 15.09
N VAL A 828 -11.63 -40.60 15.97
CA VAL A 828 -13.02 -41.00 16.22
C VAL A 828 -13.93 -40.02 15.48
N PRO A 829 -14.62 -40.44 14.40
CA PRO A 829 -15.64 -39.61 13.76
C PRO A 829 -16.82 -39.43 14.69
N VAL A 830 -17.34 -38.19 14.81
CA VAL A 830 -18.46 -37.89 15.71
C VAL A 830 -19.60 -37.26 14.90
N LEU A 831 -20.75 -37.93 14.86
CA LEU A 831 -21.95 -37.40 14.24
C LEU A 831 -22.80 -36.69 15.29
N ILE A 832 -23.12 -35.42 15.03
CA ILE A 832 -24.01 -34.58 15.81
C ILE A 832 -25.23 -34.28 14.94
N ASP A 833 -26.41 -34.53 15.50
CA ASP A 833 -27.68 -34.28 14.84
C ASP A 833 -28.67 -33.55 15.78
N GLY A 834 -29.53 -32.72 15.19
CA GLY A 834 -30.54 -31.92 15.90
C GLY A 834 -30.06 -30.55 16.42
N THR A 835 -28.75 -30.26 16.47
CA THR A 835 -28.26 -28.99 17.02
C THR A 835 -28.54 -27.78 16.11
N TYR A 836 -28.63 -28.00 14.79
CA TYR A 836 -28.96 -26.95 13.82
C TYR A 836 -30.41 -26.47 13.97
N GLU A 837 -31.37 -27.38 14.11
CA GLU A 837 -32.80 -27.07 14.26
C GLU A 837 -33.08 -26.32 15.57
N LEU A 838 -32.33 -26.68 16.62
CA LEU A 838 -32.49 -26.12 17.96
C LEU A 838 -31.82 -24.76 18.12
N LEU A 839 -30.69 -24.53 17.47
CA LEU A 839 -30.05 -23.21 17.41
C LEU A 839 -29.47 -22.94 16.01
N PRO A 840 -30.32 -22.44 15.09
CA PRO A 840 -29.89 -22.05 13.75
C PRO A 840 -28.93 -20.86 13.79
N SER A 841 -28.08 -20.77 12.77
CA SER A 841 -27.14 -19.65 12.60
C SER A 841 -27.86 -18.28 12.69
N GLY A 842 -27.41 -17.43 13.62
CA GLY A 842 -27.92 -16.06 13.81
C GLY A 842 -28.95 -15.87 14.94
N LYS A 843 -29.40 -16.94 15.60
CA LYS A 843 -30.24 -16.85 16.81
C LYS A 843 -29.41 -16.91 18.10
N LEU A 844 -29.89 -16.23 19.14
CA LEU A 844 -29.19 -16.10 20.43
C LEU A 844 -29.62 -17.16 21.47
N TRP A 845 -30.84 -17.70 21.36
CA TRP A 845 -31.42 -18.61 22.36
C TRP A 845 -31.85 -19.94 21.73
N PRO A 846 -31.43 -21.09 22.29
CA PRO A 846 -31.79 -22.40 21.75
C PRO A 846 -33.23 -22.77 22.07
N ARG A 847 -33.84 -23.59 21.22
CA ARG A 847 -35.15 -24.23 21.46
C ARG A 847 -34.94 -25.56 22.19
N ARG A 848 -35.97 -26.05 22.89
CA ARG A 848 -35.97 -27.43 23.42
C ARG A 848 -36.22 -28.44 22.30
N GLY A 849 -35.58 -29.59 22.40
CA GLY A 849 -35.81 -30.74 21.52
C GLY A 849 -34.72 -31.78 21.69
N ARG A 850 -34.66 -32.71 20.74
CA ARG A 850 -33.78 -33.87 20.78
C ARG A 850 -32.43 -33.56 20.13
N ILE A 851 -31.36 -33.99 20.79
CA ILE A 851 -29.98 -33.92 20.26
C ILE A 851 -29.41 -35.33 20.29
N ARG A 852 -28.83 -35.77 19.17
CA ARG A 852 -28.19 -37.08 19.07
C ARG A 852 -26.71 -36.92 18.82
N ILE A 853 -25.91 -37.73 19.52
CA ILE A 853 -24.46 -37.77 19.37
C ILE A 853 -24.03 -39.22 19.21
N VAL A 854 -23.36 -39.53 18.11
CA VAL A 854 -22.86 -40.88 17.80
C VAL A 854 -21.35 -40.81 17.68
N PHE A 855 -20.64 -41.57 18.50
CA PHE A 855 -19.20 -41.76 18.39
C PHE A 855 -18.93 -43.01 17.54
N GLY A 856 -18.35 -42.84 16.36
CA GLY A 856 -18.05 -43.95 15.43
C GLY A 856 -16.88 -44.80 15.89
N GLU A 857 -16.55 -45.84 15.12
CA GLU A 857 -15.37 -46.67 15.40
C GLU A 857 -14.07 -45.88 15.18
N PRO A 858 -13.02 -46.08 16.00
CA PRO A 858 -11.76 -45.38 15.85
C PRO A 858 -11.04 -45.82 14.57
N CYS A 859 -10.80 -44.86 13.67
CA CYS A 859 -10.07 -45.07 12.44
C CYS A 859 -8.58 -44.81 12.62
N ASP A 860 -7.72 -45.63 12.02
CA ASP A 860 -6.29 -45.37 11.95
C ASP A 860 -5.96 -44.54 10.68
N PRO A 861 -5.52 -43.28 10.82
CA PRO A 861 -5.22 -42.42 9.67
C PRO A 861 -4.09 -42.95 8.79
N GLN A 862 -3.27 -43.90 9.26
CA GLN A 862 -2.24 -44.54 8.45
C GLN A 862 -2.81 -45.40 7.32
N GLN A 863 -4.04 -45.91 7.47
CA GLN A 863 -4.69 -46.76 6.46
C GLN A 863 -5.12 -45.98 5.21
N TRP A 864 -5.31 -44.67 5.34
CA TRP A 864 -5.70 -43.79 4.24
C TRP A 864 -4.52 -43.10 3.57
N ARG A 865 -3.30 -43.55 3.89
CA ARG A 865 -2.06 -42.94 3.49
C ARG A 865 -1.38 -43.76 2.41
N ASP A 866 -0.91 -43.06 1.39
CA ASP A 866 -0.23 -43.60 0.24
C ASP A 866 1.23 -43.10 0.27
N ALA A 867 2.18 -44.00 0.51
CA ALA A 867 3.59 -43.66 0.68
C ALA A 867 4.20 -43.01 -0.58
N ASP A 868 3.60 -43.26 -1.75
CA ASP A 868 4.05 -42.73 -3.04
C ASP A 868 3.47 -41.33 -3.33
N LYS A 869 2.57 -40.81 -2.49
CA LYS A 869 1.95 -39.49 -2.66
C LYS A 869 2.56 -38.40 -1.79
N PRO A 870 2.58 -37.14 -2.28
CA PRO A 870 2.99 -35.99 -1.48
C PRO A 870 2.20 -35.89 -0.15
N PRO A 871 2.79 -35.36 0.93
CA PRO A 871 2.12 -35.21 2.22
C PRO A 871 0.78 -34.45 2.15
N GLN A 872 0.65 -33.52 1.20
CA GLN A 872 -0.57 -32.72 1.00
C GLN A 872 -1.72 -33.54 0.38
N ASP A 873 -1.40 -34.45 -0.53
CA ASP A 873 -2.40 -35.32 -1.14
C ASP A 873 -2.84 -36.41 -0.17
N ASN A 874 -1.90 -36.90 0.65
CA ASN A 874 -2.21 -37.74 1.80
C ASN A 874 -3.12 -37.03 2.81
N ALA A 875 -2.85 -35.76 3.12
CA ALA A 875 -3.69 -34.97 4.01
C ALA A 875 -5.11 -34.75 3.45
N LYS A 876 -5.24 -34.51 2.14
CA LYS A 876 -6.55 -34.45 1.47
C LYS A 876 -7.26 -35.80 1.51
N GLY A 877 -6.54 -36.90 1.27
CA GLY A 877 -7.06 -38.27 1.33
C GLY A 877 -7.65 -38.60 2.71
N ILE A 878 -6.89 -38.35 3.78
CA ILE A 878 -7.35 -38.53 5.17
C ILE A 878 -8.60 -37.69 5.47
N ALA A 879 -8.62 -36.42 5.05
CA ALA A 879 -9.76 -35.54 5.30
C ALA A 879 -11.03 -35.99 4.56
N ASN A 880 -10.90 -36.46 3.31
CA ASN A 880 -12.03 -36.98 2.53
C ASN A 880 -12.55 -38.30 3.11
N ALA A 881 -11.67 -39.23 3.49
CA ALA A 881 -12.06 -40.50 4.11
C ALA A 881 -12.84 -40.27 5.41
N LEU A 882 -12.38 -39.33 6.26
CA LEU A 882 -13.11 -38.93 7.47
C LEU A 882 -14.50 -38.33 7.18
N GLN A 883 -14.62 -37.60 6.08
CA GLN A 883 -15.91 -37.04 5.66
C GLN A 883 -16.85 -38.16 5.21
N ASP A 884 -16.35 -39.16 4.48
CA ASP A 884 -17.12 -40.31 4.01
C ASP A 884 -17.61 -41.17 5.18
N GLU A 885 -16.79 -41.38 6.22
CA GLU A 885 -17.20 -42.08 7.45
C GLU A 885 -18.40 -41.38 8.12
N ILE A 886 -18.34 -40.05 8.29
CA ILE A 886 -19.44 -39.29 8.90
C ILE A 886 -20.68 -39.27 8.01
N ALA A 887 -20.51 -39.21 6.69
CA ALA A 887 -21.62 -39.30 5.74
C ALA A 887 -22.29 -40.68 5.78
N GLN A 888 -21.52 -41.77 5.90
CA GLN A 888 -22.05 -43.13 6.06
C GLN A 888 -22.80 -43.28 7.38
N MET A 889 -22.27 -42.76 8.48
CA MET A 889 -22.96 -42.72 9.77
C MET A 889 -24.30 -41.96 9.65
N GLN A 890 -24.33 -40.84 8.92
CA GLN A 890 -25.55 -40.07 8.70
C GLN A 890 -26.58 -40.84 7.86
N GLN A 891 -26.15 -41.57 6.83
CA GLN A 891 -27.03 -42.40 5.99
C GLN A 891 -27.59 -43.60 6.75
N ALA A 892 -26.74 -44.37 7.43
CA ALA A 892 -27.13 -45.55 8.20
C ALA A 892 -28.17 -45.22 9.29
N HIS A 893 -28.17 -43.99 9.80
CA HIS A 893 -29.17 -43.52 10.76
C HIS A 893 -30.43 -42.93 10.12
N THR A 894 -30.34 -42.39 8.90
CA THR A 894 -31.54 -41.92 8.17
C THR A 894 -32.41 -43.10 7.77
N ASP A 895 -31.82 -44.26 7.48
CA ASP A 895 -32.53 -45.51 7.12
C ASP A 895 -33.11 -46.26 8.33
N GLN A 896 -32.77 -45.88 9.56
CA GLN A 896 -33.27 -46.46 10.81
C GLN A 896 -34.42 -45.66 11.47
N ASN A 897 -34.72 -44.47 10.96
CA ASN A 897 -35.85 -43.61 11.35
C ASN A 897 -36.97 -43.70 10.31
#